data_AF-A0A7Y4SBP7-F1
#
_entry.id   AF-A0A7Y4SBP7-F1
#
_cell.length_a   1.000
_cell.length_b   1.000
_cell.length_c   1.000
_cell.angle_alpha   90.00
_cell.angle_beta   90.00
_cell.angle_gamma   90.00
#
_symmetry.space_group_name_H-M   'P 1'
#
loop_
_entity.id
_entity.type
_entity.pdbx_description
1 polymer ?
#
loop_
_entity_poly.entity_id
_entity_poly.type
_entity_poly.pdbx_seq_one_letter_code
_entity_poly.pdbx_strand_id
1 'polypeptide(L)'
;MIDQSKVKSGYDVEALLGEKYLTTILLTALDAGVIPFQSETQNPHLIITPSERLNTPRLYIPLPNQDETVPDEFVEAFDVEILFNHPLGADLRVRLFATIEQVGVQTFSSVMIDLFVAVGVPLESDPDGTLINAGLTVTVVDFDSPLLPVIEAPPISIPKATLLAKIKEHVDRTIDIGGASSFKRVEAIAIQKHPAEGDHPAAFGLYLNIRLRTGDEETNFKAKRGDVVDAVNFLPAEQDIAFATRPGIFSDLGNDSFHRTAFKNDLGEFEHALRPNLFNPNSKRLGTVHSVSVGQMFDANGAPQNGLRIVVEAEYEPDTSVNPDITITIDIIPTIGSDGLLHWTVNLDVSIDAFFEFLTVFAFAWIAIMFGPIASAIFLGAVFAGEIGVGIYLEERFEDKVSKRADATLTDVIMDRLKIKRRRWDPFYTTIHEVVTKPSLVGFNDKGFLLAGTAFVGRETVPIDSVVIRDETRDGDFKLSGLRYRIEDFEAIQEDLKGFARGAVFMDYTQSDRSEPELYDLTLGQIEDRFADKDELRLLRNIPYFPSRVHLFEHKIEQLLCISGREVAELNRELRAATAERKYKEIVASEGESIRVQVVIDLTVNGVLPTEEEITTEVKARIQGRLSEIMRGVKDRLAIELAQELRPFLRFDLSPVELANLRDRHILTLDEIDTVQERLIDRAHRRYLRDHPDMDAKDNLLNRPRYRRTRDGKIEFTTFP
;
A
#
# COMPACT_ATOMS: atom_id res chain seq x y z
N MET A 1 25.67 -1.48 -20.67
CA MET A 1 25.76 -0.81 -19.35
C MET A 1 25.18 0.59 -19.50
N ILE A 2 24.47 1.12 -18.50
CA ILE A 2 23.99 2.51 -18.54
C ILE A 2 25.20 3.47 -18.50
N ASP A 3 25.28 4.39 -19.45
CA ASP A 3 26.22 5.51 -19.39
C ASP A 3 25.52 6.74 -18.80
N GLN A 4 25.67 6.92 -17.48
CA GLN A 4 25.08 8.07 -16.77
C GLN A 4 25.65 9.44 -17.22
N SER A 5 26.71 9.49 -18.03
CA SER A 5 27.11 10.77 -18.64
C SER A 5 26.10 11.28 -19.67
N LYS A 6 25.14 10.44 -20.09
CA LYS A 6 24.02 10.80 -20.95
C LYS A 6 22.80 11.35 -20.21
N VAL A 7 22.75 11.21 -18.88
CA VAL A 7 21.69 11.75 -18.01
C VAL A 7 21.93 13.25 -17.84
N LYS A 8 21.40 14.02 -18.78
CA LYS A 8 21.71 15.45 -18.98
C LYS A 8 20.49 16.34 -19.03
N SER A 9 19.28 15.78 -19.01
CA SER A 9 18.05 16.57 -19.10
C SER A 9 17.89 17.53 -17.92
N GLY A 10 18.54 17.26 -16.78
CA GLY A 10 18.46 18.07 -15.56
C GLY A 10 17.23 17.78 -14.70
N TYR A 11 16.36 16.87 -15.14
CA TYR A 11 15.33 16.27 -14.27
C TYR A 11 15.99 15.39 -13.21
N ASP A 12 15.33 15.20 -12.06
CA ASP A 12 15.90 14.37 -11.00
C ASP A 12 16.04 12.91 -11.40
N VAL A 13 15.08 12.45 -12.19
CA VAL A 13 14.92 11.07 -12.60
C VAL A 13 14.63 11.00 -14.09
N GLU A 14 15.33 10.11 -14.78
CA GLU A 14 15.11 9.75 -16.17
C GLU A 14 14.85 8.24 -16.26
N ALA A 15 13.70 7.85 -16.82
CA ALA A 15 13.35 6.47 -17.08
C ALA A 15 13.05 6.29 -18.58
N LEU A 16 13.77 5.38 -19.24
CA LEU A 16 13.62 5.06 -20.65
C LEU A 16 12.95 3.69 -20.77
N LEU A 17 11.76 3.67 -21.35
CA LEU A 17 10.94 2.48 -21.55
C LEU A 17 11.06 2.01 -22.99
N GLY A 18 11.63 0.82 -23.20
CA GLY A 18 11.66 0.17 -24.51
C GLY A 18 10.29 -0.38 -24.92
N GLU A 19 10.18 -0.74 -26.20
CA GLU A 19 8.97 -1.34 -26.78
C GLU A 19 8.45 -2.55 -25.98
N LYS A 20 9.36 -3.45 -25.56
CA LYS A 20 9.00 -4.61 -24.75
C LYS A 20 8.45 -4.23 -23.37
N TYR A 21 8.94 -3.16 -22.74
CA TYR A 21 8.38 -2.69 -21.47
C TYR A 21 6.95 -2.18 -21.66
N LEU A 22 6.72 -1.42 -22.73
CA LEU A 22 5.37 -0.94 -23.09
C LEU A 22 4.43 -2.10 -23.42
N THR A 23 4.90 -3.13 -24.13
CA THR A 23 4.16 -4.40 -24.32
C THR A 23 3.77 -5.02 -22.98
N THR A 24 4.70 -5.11 -22.02
CA THR A 24 4.44 -5.66 -20.69
C THR A 24 3.42 -4.84 -19.89
N ILE A 25 3.43 -3.50 -20.02
CA ILE A 25 2.38 -2.64 -19.43
C ILE A 25 1.00 -3.02 -19.96
N LEU A 26 0.85 -3.14 -21.28
CA LEU A 26 -0.44 -3.47 -21.91
C LEU A 26 -0.92 -4.87 -21.55
N LEU A 27 -0.01 -5.86 -21.53
CA LEU A 27 -0.31 -7.22 -21.10
C LEU A 27 -0.71 -7.29 -19.62
N THR A 28 -0.06 -6.50 -18.76
CA THR A 28 -0.44 -6.41 -17.34
C THR A 28 -1.82 -5.77 -17.17
N ALA A 29 -2.14 -4.74 -17.97
CA ALA A 29 -3.46 -4.10 -17.98
C ALA A 29 -4.57 -5.06 -18.46
N LEU A 30 -4.27 -5.93 -19.42
CA LEU A 30 -5.15 -7.01 -19.86
C LEU A 30 -5.36 -8.05 -18.74
N ASP A 31 -4.26 -8.52 -18.13
CA ASP A 31 -4.31 -9.52 -17.05
C ASP A 31 -5.03 -8.99 -15.79
N ALA A 32 -5.04 -7.68 -15.58
CA ALA A 32 -5.79 -6.98 -14.53
C ALA A 32 -7.27 -6.73 -14.86
N GLY A 33 -7.70 -6.98 -16.11
CA GLY A 33 -9.04 -6.66 -16.60
C GLY A 33 -9.32 -5.15 -16.72
N VAL A 34 -8.27 -4.33 -16.81
CA VAL A 34 -8.39 -2.88 -17.15
C VAL A 34 -8.74 -2.74 -18.63
N ILE A 35 -8.03 -3.51 -19.47
CA ILE A 35 -8.42 -3.76 -20.85
C ILE A 35 -9.23 -5.07 -20.84
N PRO A 36 -10.50 -5.07 -21.29
CA PRO A 36 -11.31 -6.28 -21.24
C PRO A 36 -10.77 -7.33 -22.22
N PHE A 37 -10.64 -8.57 -21.75
CA PHE A 37 -10.22 -9.71 -22.57
C PHE A 37 -11.30 -10.14 -23.58
N GLN A 38 -12.54 -9.70 -23.39
CA GLN A 38 -13.62 -9.92 -24.34
C GLN A 38 -14.46 -8.65 -24.38
N SER A 39 -14.73 -8.16 -25.58
CA SER A 39 -15.56 -6.98 -25.80
C SER A 39 -16.77 -7.35 -26.63
N GLU A 40 -17.95 -7.05 -26.11
CA GLU A 40 -19.22 -7.29 -26.79
C GLU A 40 -19.87 -5.95 -27.17
N THR A 41 -20.29 -5.83 -28.42
CA THR A 41 -21.02 -4.66 -28.91
C THR A 41 -22.42 -5.10 -29.32
N GLN A 42 -23.45 -4.29 -29.12
CA GLN A 42 -24.84 -4.74 -29.38
C GLN A 42 -25.32 -4.54 -30.82
N ASN A 43 -24.74 -3.59 -31.56
CA ASN A 43 -25.20 -3.23 -32.91
C ASN A 43 -24.03 -2.78 -33.81
N PRO A 44 -23.55 -3.66 -34.71
CA PRO A 44 -23.89 -5.08 -34.82
C PRO A 44 -23.40 -5.88 -33.61
N HIS A 45 -23.98 -7.06 -33.39
CA HIS A 45 -23.60 -7.92 -32.27
C HIS A 45 -22.25 -8.59 -32.54
N LEU A 46 -21.16 -7.94 -32.12
CA LEU A 46 -19.79 -8.42 -32.28
C LEU A 46 -19.17 -8.79 -30.93
N ILE A 47 -18.50 -9.93 -30.90
CA ILE A 47 -17.63 -10.36 -29.81
C ILE A 47 -16.19 -10.30 -30.32
N ILE A 48 -15.34 -9.53 -29.64
CA ILE A 48 -13.92 -9.39 -29.97
C ILE A 48 -13.11 -9.97 -28.82
N THR A 49 -12.29 -10.97 -29.13
CA THR A 49 -11.41 -11.64 -28.16
C THR A 49 -9.97 -11.55 -28.67
N PRO A 50 -9.08 -10.76 -28.02
CA PRO A 50 -7.68 -10.70 -28.40
C PRO A 50 -6.98 -12.03 -28.09
N SER A 51 -6.13 -12.45 -29.02
CA SER A 51 -5.20 -13.56 -28.90
C SER A 51 -4.12 -13.27 -27.88
N GLU A 52 -3.50 -14.35 -27.38
CA GLU A 52 -2.41 -14.23 -26.44
C GLU A 52 -1.06 -14.11 -27.14
N ARG A 53 -0.12 -13.39 -26.51
CA ARG A 53 1.27 -13.39 -26.91
C ARG A 53 1.97 -14.67 -26.47
N LEU A 54 2.49 -15.42 -27.44
CA LEU A 54 3.30 -16.61 -27.20
C LEU A 54 4.59 -16.25 -26.42
N ASN A 55 4.97 -17.07 -25.45
CA ASN A 55 6.17 -16.88 -24.62
C ASN A 55 6.20 -15.55 -23.85
N THR A 56 5.04 -15.03 -23.44
CA THR A 56 5.00 -13.84 -22.57
C THR A 56 5.77 -14.11 -21.27
N PRO A 57 6.75 -13.26 -20.91
CA PRO A 57 7.49 -13.40 -19.65
C PRO A 57 6.57 -13.03 -18.47
N ARG A 58 5.94 -14.04 -17.87
CA ARG A 58 5.13 -13.89 -16.65
C ARG A 58 5.84 -14.50 -15.44
N LEU A 59 5.63 -13.90 -14.27
CA LEU A 59 6.08 -14.47 -12.98
C LEU A 59 5.06 -15.46 -12.39
N TYR A 60 3.92 -15.63 -13.04
CA TYR A 60 2.85 -16.52 -12.61
C TYR A 60 2.19 -17.21 -13.81
N ILE A 61 1.44 -18.27 -13.53
CA ILE A 61 0.64 -18.98 -14.52
C ILE A 61 -0.74 -18.30 -14.60
N PRO A 62 -1.13 -17.72 -15.75
CA PRO A 62 -2.42 -17.06 -15.90
C PRO A 62 -3.55 -18.10 -15.84
N LEU A 63 -4.70 -17.69 -15.32
CA LEU A 63 -5.89 -18.54 -15.31
C LEU A 63 -6.37 -18.80 -16.75
N PRO A 64 -6.92 -20.00 -17.02
CA PRO A 64 -7.61 -20.29 -18.27
C PRO A 64 -8.89 -19.46 -18.36
N ASN A 65 -9.36 -19.16 -19.58
CA ASN A 65 -10.62 -18.44 -19.79
C ASN A 65 -11.81 -19.17 -19.13
N GLN A 66 -12.84 -18.42 -18.73
CA GLN A 66 -14.07 -18.99 -18.12
C GLN A 66 -14.74 -20.06 -18.99
N ASP A 67 -14.60 -19.98 -20.31
CA ASP A 67 -15.17 -20.93 -21.28
C ASP A 67 -14.21 -22.07 -21.68
N GLU A 68 -13.05 -22.22 -21.02
CA GLU A 68 -11.96 -23.16 -21.36
C GLU A 68 -11.42 -23.05 -22.81
N THR A 69 -11.91 -22.09 -23.60
CA THR A 69 -11.40 -21.82 -24.94
C THR A 69 -10.01 -21.22 -24.82
N VAL A 70 -9.00 -22.01 -25.18
CA VAL A 70 -7.62 -21.55 -25.29
C VAL A 70 -7.58 -20.53 -26.44
N PRO A 71 -7.30 -19.25 -26.16
CA PRO A 71 -7.18 -18.26 -27.23
C PRO A 71 -5.99 -18.64 -28.11
N ASP A 72 -6.10 -18.39 -29.41
CA ASP A 72 -4.97 -18.59 -30.32
C ASP A 72 -3.76 -17.78 -29.82
N GLU A 73 -2.56 -18.37 -29.90
CA GLU A 73 -1.31 -17.75 -29.46
C GLU A 73 -0.47 -17.30 -30.66
N PHE A 74 -0.05 -16.04 -30.67
CA PHE A 74 0.82 -15.48 -31.71
C PHE A 74 2.05 -14.84 -31.10
N VAL A 75 3.22 -15.01 -31.72
CA VAL A 75 4.46 -14.36 -31.26
C VAL A 75 4.35 -12.85 -31.31
N GLU A 76 3.67 -12.32 -32.32
CA GLU A 76 3.56 -10.87 -32.59
C GLU A 76 2.35 -10.22 -31.91
N ALA A 77 1.56 -10.97 -31.13
CA ALA A 77 0.43 -10.37 -30.39
C ALA A 77 0.94 -9.42 -29.31
N PHE A 78 0.30 -8.27 -29.18
CA PHE A 78 0.69 -7.14 -28.33
C PHE A 78 2.11 -6.59 -28.60
N ASP A 79 2.69 -6.84 -29.79
CA ASP A 79 3.92 -6.15 -30.19
C ASP A 79 3.66 -4.64 -30.25
N VAL A 80 4.48 -3.88 -29.53
CA VAL A 80 4.46 -2.42 -29.54
C VAL A 80 5.63 -1.91 -30.39
N GLU A 81 5.37 -0.96 -31.27
CA GLU A 81 6.39 -0.19 -31.97
C GLU A 81 6.24 1.29 -31.65
N ILE A 82 7.35 1.98 -31.37
CA ILE A 82 7.34 3.42 -31.12
C ILE A 82 7.39 4.17 -32.46
N LEU A 83 6.37 5.00 -32.71
CA LEU A 83 6.21 5.74 -33.95
C LEU A 83 6.71 7.18 -33.84
N PHE A 84 7.37 7.65 -34.90
CA PHE A 84 7.87 9.01 -35.03
C PHE A 84 7.14 9.74 -36.15
N ASN A 85 6.62 10.94 -35.85
CA ASN A 85 5.97 11.82 -36.82
C ASN A 85 4.80 11.17 -37.59
N HIS A 86 4.03 10.27 -36.95
CA HIS A 86 2.85 9.68 -37.58
C HIS A 86 1.83 10.78 -37.94
N PRO A 87 1.26 10.78 -39.16
CA PRO A 87 0.41 11.90 -39.65
C PRO A 87 -0.86 12.13 -38.81
N LEU A 88 -1.34 11.10 -38.11
CA LEU A 88 -2.49 11.18 -37.22
C LEU A 88 -2.14 11.47 -35.76
N GLY A 89 -0.87 11.75 -35.46
CA GLY A 89 -0.39 11.99 -34.09
C GLY A 89 -0.29 10.73 -33.23
N ALA A 90 -0.17 9.55 -33.84
CA ALA A 90 0.07 8.31 -33.11
C ALA A 90 1.51 8.26 -32.58
N ASP A 91 1.67 7.79 -31.36
CA ASP A 91 2.94 7.58 -30.68
C ASP A 91 3.37 6.13 -30.71
N LEU A 92 2.42 5.19 -30.72
CA LEU A 92 2.65 3.76 -30.72
C LEU A 92 1.81 3.07 -31.80
N ARG A 93 2.35 1.98 -32.34
CA ARG A 93 1.57 0.95 -33.02
C ARG A 93 1.51 -0.28 -32.13
N VAL A 94 0.31 -0.75 -31.82
CA VAL A 94 0.09 -1.99 -31.07
C VAL A 94 -0.52 -3.02 -32.01
N ARG A 95 0.23 -4.08 -32.30
CA ARG A 95 -0.26 -5.19 -33.10
C ARG A 95 -1.03 -6.17 -32.24
N LEU A 96 -2.27 -6.44 -32.61
CA LEU A 96 -3.13 -7.42 -31.97
C LEU A 96 -3.52 -8.49 -32.99
N PHE A 97 -3.77 -9.69 -32.49
CA PHE A 97 -4.55 -10.70 -33.19
C PHE A 97 -5.84 -10.85 -32.40
N ALA A 98 -6.98 -10.95 -33.07
CA ALA A 98 -8.26 -11.09 -32.38
C ALA A 98 -9.21 -11.99 -33.16
N THR A 99 -9.98 -12.79 -32.44
CA THR A 99 -11.15 -13.46 -32.98
C THR A 99 -12.33 -12.49 -32.93
N ILE A 100 -13.00 -12.32 -34.07
CA ILE A 100 -14.19 -11.47 -34.21
C ILE A 100 -15.36 -12.38 -34.56
N GLU A 101 -16.32 -12.50 -33.66
CA GLU A 101 -17.55 -13.27 -33.89
C GLU A 101 -18.72 -12.32 -34.10
N GLN A 102 -19.41 -12.45 -35.23
CA GLN A 102 -20.72 -11.84 -35.41
C GLN A 102 -21.80 -12.86 -35.08
N VAL A 103 -22.56 -12.59 -34.03
CA VAL A 103 -23.57 -13.53 -33.52
C VAL A 103 -24.60 -13.83 -34.60
N GLY A 104 -24.72 -15.12 -34.94
CA GLY A 104 -25.68 -15.64 -35.93
C GLY A 104 -25.27 -15.50 -37.41
N VAL A 105 -24.05 -15.07 -37.72
CA VAL A 105 -23.61 -14.83 -39.11
C VAL A 105 -22.29 -15.51 -39.47
N GLN A 106 -21.16 -15.01 -38.93
CA GLN A 106 -19.82 -15.44 -39.34
C GLN A 106 -18.80 -15.19 -38.23
N THR A 107 -17.88 -16.14 -38.06
CA THR A 107 -16.73 -16.02 -37.16
C THR A 107 -15.46 -15.81 -37.99
N PHE A 108 -14.71 -14.77 -37.67
CA PHE A 108 -13.37 -14.50 -38.18
C PHE A 108 -12.37 -14.85 -37.09
N SER A 109 -11.79 -16.03 -37.16
CA SER A 109 -10.72 -16.43 -36.25
C SER A 109 -9.42 -15.74 -36.65
N SER A 110 -8.70 -15.18 -35.66
CA SER A 110 -7.32 -14.70 -35.79
C SER A 110 -7.10 -13.62 -36.85
N VAL A 111 -7.72 -12.46 -36.63
CA VAL A 111 -7.58 -11.25 -37.44
C VAL A 111 -6.45 -10.38 -36.90
N MET A 112 -5.48 -10.04 -37.74
CA MET A 112 -4.47 -9.05 -37.39
C MET A 112 -5.08 -7.64 -37.40
N ILE A 113 -4.88 -6.89 -36.32
CA ILE A 113 -5.33 -5.51 -36.12
C ILE A 113 -4.13 -4.71 -35.61
N ASP A 114 -3.70 -3.71 -36.38
CA ASP A 114 -2.71 -2.74 -35.92
C ASP A 114 -3.48 -1.53 -35.33
N LEU A 115 -3.39 -1.31 -34.02
CA LEU A 115 -3.94 -0.14 -33.35
C LEU A 115 -2.91 0.98 -33.36
N PHE A 116 -3.29 2.17 -33.82
CA PHE A 116 -2.47 3.37 -33.73
C PHE A 116 -2.91 4.18 -32.51
N VAL A 117 -1.99 4.38 -31.58
CA VAL A 117 -2.27 4.89 -30.23
C VAL A 117 -1.49 6.17 -30.00
N ALA A 118 -2.18 7.23 -29.57
CA ALA A 118 -1.57 8.40 -28.98
C ALA A 118 -1.40 8.19 -27.47
N VAL A 119 -0.26 8.62 -26.94
CA VAL A 119 0.09 8.49 -25.54
C VAL A 119 0.19 9.88 -24.92
N GLY A 120 -0.46 10.06 -23.79
CA GLY A 120 -0.43 11.30 -23.03
C GLY A 120 -0.14 11.05 -21.56
N VAL A 121 0.25 12.11 -20.86
CA VAL A 121 0.40 12.09 -19.40
C VAL A 121 -0.49 13.20 -18.83
N PRO A 122 -1.79 12.93 -18.57
CA PRO A 122 -2.63 13.90 -17.88
C PRO A 122 -2.04 14.17 -16.50
N LEU A 123 -1.90 15.46 -16.18
CA LEU A 123 -1.47 15.93 -14.88
C LEU A 123 -2.65 16.63 -14.20
N GLU A 124 -2.96 16.21 -12.99
CA GLU A 124 -3.93 16.88 -12.13
C GLU A 124 -3.18 17.57 -11.00
N SER A 125 -3.54 18.82 -10.69
CA SER A 125 -2.93 19.58 -9.61
C SER A 125 -3.97 20.10 -8.63
N ASP A 126 -3.63 20.15 -7.34
CA ASP A 126 -4.43 20.81 -6.33
C ASP A 126 -4.35 22.35 -6.45
N PRO A 127 -5.19 23.11 -5.72
CA PRO A 127 -5.19 24.57 -5.78
C PRO A 127 -3.85 25.23 -5.42
N ASP A 128 -2.97 24.52 -4.71
CA ASP A 128 -1.63 24.98 -4.35
C ASP A 128 -0.60 24.69 -5.47
N GLY A 129 -1.06 24.17 -6.61
CA GLY A 129 -0.24 23.83 -7.77
C GLY A 129 0.51 22.51 -7.64
N THR A 130 0.22 21.71 -6.60
CA THR A 130 0.85 20.41 -6.36
C THR A 130 0.23 19.36 -7.25
N LEU A 131 1.06 18.54 -7.91
CA LEU A 131 0.57 17.39 -8.66
C LEU A 131 -0.05 16.35 -7.71
N ILE A 132 -1.34 16.08 -7.90
CA ILE A 132 -2.11 15.11 -7.11
C ILE A 132 -2.41 13.83 -7.87
N ASN A 133 -2.32 13.86 -9.21
CA ASN A 133 -2.51 12.69 -10.03
C ASN A 133 -1.71 12.79 -11.34
N ALA A 134 -1.12 11.67 -11.75
CA ALA A 134 -0.46 11.49 -13.03
C ALA A 134 -0.76 10.08 -13.54
N GLY A 135 -1.25 9.99 -14.76
CA GLY A 135 -1.54 8.72 -15.43
C GLY A 135 -0.89 8.65 -16.80
N LEU A 136 -0.87 7.47 -17.41
CA LEU A 136 -0.56 7.28 -18.82
C LEU A 136 -1.87 7.10 -19.58
N THR A 137 -2.29 8.10 -20.34
CA THR A 137 -3.47 7.97 -21.22
C THR A 137 -3.06 7.26 -22.50
N VAL A 138 -3.79 6.19 -22.80
CA VAL A 138 -3.72 5.45 -24.05
C VAL A 138 -4.98 5.80 -24.83
N THR A 139 -4.83 6.41 -26.00
CA THR A 139 -5.97 6.80 -26.85
C THR A 139 -5.79 6.28 -28.26
N VAL A 140 -6.71 5.44 -28.73
CA VAL A 140 -6.68 4.95 -30.11
C VAL A 140 -7.07 6.08 -31.05
N VAL A 141 -6.17 6.42 -31.98
CA VAL A 141 -6.40 7.46 -32.99
C VAL A 141 -6.87 6.87 -34.31
N ASP A 142 -6.40 5.67 -34.65
CA ASP A 142 -6.83 4.91 -35.82
C ASP A 142 -6.54 3.42 -35.62
N PHE A 143 -7.03 2.58 -36.53
CA PHE A 143 -6.63 1.19 -36.61
C PHE A 143 -6.53 0.73 -38.07
N ASP A 144 -5.75 -0.31 -38.35
CA ASP A 144 -5.70 -0.95 -39.65
C ASP A 144 -5.86 -2.47 -39.50
N SER A 145 -6.46 -3.10 -40.50
CA SER A 145 -6.61 -4.55 -40.57
C SER A 145 -6.78 -5.02 -42.01
N PRO A 146 -6.16 -6.14 -42.41
CA PRO A 146 -6.37 -6.74 -43.73
C PRO A 146 -7.83 -7.09 -44.03
N LEU A 147 -8.67 -7.24 -43.00
CA LEU A 147 -10.10 -7.55 -43.15
C LEU A 147 -11.01 -6.33 -43.23
N LEU A 148 -10.49 -5.11 -43.04
CA LEU A 148 -11.30 -3.89 -43.17
C LEU A 148 -12.12 -3.84 -44.47
N PRO A 149 -11.55 -4.13 -45.66
CA PRO A 149 -12.33 -4.12 -46.89
C PRO A 149 -13.47 -5.15 -46.92
N VAL A 150 -13.31 -6.28 -46.21
CA VAL A 150 -14.32 -7.34 -46.12
C VAL A 150 -15.43 -6.93 -45.15
N ILE A 151 -15.07 -6.30 -44.03
CA ILE A 151 -16.01 -5.85 -43.00
C ILE A 151 -16.86 -4.65 -43.50
N GLU A 152 -16.27 -3.76 -44.29
CA GLU A 152 -16.97 -2.62 -44.89
C GLU A 152 -17.88 -3.03 -46.07
N ALA A 153 -17.66 -4.20 -46.66
CA ALA A 153 -18.46 -4.70 -47.77
C ALA A 153 -19.71 -5.49 -47.31
N PRO A 154 -20.76 -5.58 -48.16
CA PRO A 154 -21.87 -6.50 -47.92
C PRO A 154 -21.39 -7.95 -47.82
N PRO A 155 -21.94 -8.77 -46.90
CA PRO A 155 -23.15 -8.53 -46.09
C PRO A 155 -22.92 -7.82 -44.74
N ILE A 156 -21.68 -7.58 -44.32
CA ILE A 156 -21.36 -7.05 -42.97
C ILE A 156 -21.61 -5.53 -42.90
N SER A 157 -21.10 -4.79 -43.89
CA SER A 157 -21.36 -3.35 -44.12
C SER A 157 -21.15 -2.45 -42.89
N ILE A 158 -20.11 -2.71 -42.09
CA ILE A 158 -19.79 -1.88 -40.92
C ILE A 158 -18.70 -0.88 -41.31
N PRO A 159 -18.95 0.45 -41.27
CA PRO A 159 -17.94 1.45 -41.58
C PRO A 159 -16.77 1.43 -40.58
N LYS A 160 -15.53 1.67 -41.06
CA LYS A 160 -14.34 1.80 -40.20
C LYS A 160 -14.54 2.76 -39.03
N ALA A 161 -15.20 3.90 -39.26
CA ALA A 161 -15.45 4.89 -38.21
C ALA A 161 -16.30 4.34 -37.05
N THR A 162 -17.27 3.47 -37.35
CA THR A 162 -18.11 2.83 -36.33
C THR A 162 -17.31 1.82 -35.52
N LEU A 163 -16.46 1.02 -36.18
CA LEU A 163 -15.55 0.09 -35.49
C LEU A 163 -14.52 0.83 -34.63
N LEU A 164 -13.94 1.91 -35.14
CA LEU A 164 -12.99 2.73 -34.38
C LEU A 164 -13.64 3.27 -33.11
N ALA A 165 -14.86 3.82 -33.19
CA ALA A 165 -15.57 4.30 -32.02
C ALA A 165 -15.80 3.19 -30.97
N LYS A 166 -16.05 1.96 -31.41
CA LYS A 166 -16.19 0.80 -30.53
C LYS A 166 -14.87 0.33 -29.93
N ILE A 167 -13.79 0.28 -30.70
CA ILE A 167 -12.45 -0.02 -30.18
C ILE A 167 -12.07 1.01 -29.11
N LYS A 168 -12.30 2.30 -29.37
CA LYS A 168 -12.04 3.39 -28.42
C LYS A 168 -12.82 3.22 -27.11
N GLU A 169 -14.08 2.80 -27.17
CA GLU A 169 -14.91 2.53 -25.98
C GLU A 169 -14.25 1.51 -25.02
N HIS A 170 -13.51 0.54 -25.55
CA HIS A 170 -12.87 -0.53 -24.77
C HIS A 170 -11.39 -0.26 -24.43
N VAL A 171 -10.65 0.41 -25.33
CA VAL A 171 -9.20 0.58 -25.21
C VAL A 171 -8.81 1.93 -24.61
N ASP A 172 -9.57 3.00 -24.88
CA ASP A 172 -9.21 4.35 -24.39
C ASP A 172 -9.31 4.38 -22.87
N ARG A 173 -8.17 4.44 -22.19
CA ARG A 173 -8.09 4.37 -20.73
C ARG A 173 -6.92 5.21 -20.25
N THR A 174 -7.02 5.63 -18.98
CA THR A 174 -5.86 6.13 -18.24
C THR A 174 -5.35 5.00 -17.39
N ILE A 175 -4.14 4.55 -17.66
CA ILE A 175 -3.42 3.61 -16.81
C ILE A 175 -2.79 4.42 -15.70
N ASP A 176 -3.18 4.14 -14.46
CA ASP A 176 -2.50 4.73 -13.31
C ASP A 176 -1.09 4.15 -13.27
N ILE A 177 -0.09 5.03 -13.35
CA ILE A 177 1.32 4.64 -13.26
C ILE A 177 1.83 4.70 -11.82
N GLY A 178 0.95 4.89 -10.83
CA GLY A 178 1.06 4.43 -9.43
C GLY A 178 2.16 5.04 -8.55
N GLY A 179 3.29 5.46 -9.12
CA GLY A 179 4.42 6.10 -8.43
C GLY A 179 4.41 7.62 -8.52
N ALA A 180 3.66 8.19 -9.48
CA ALA A 180 3.59 9.65 -9.67
C ALA A 180 2.40 10.31 -8.95
N SER A 181 1.35 9.56 -8.65
CA SER A 181 0.02 10.01 -8.23
C SER A 181 -0.38 9.60 -6.81
N SER A 182 0.15 8.47 -6.31
CA SER A 182 -0.30 7.88 -5.04
C SER A 182 -0.02 8.76 -3.82
N PHE A 183 0.72 9.84 -4.03
CA PHE A 183 0.96 10.87 -3.05
C PHE A 183 1.28 12.20 -3.75
N LYS A 184 0.98 13.34 -3.10
CA LYS A 184 1.18 14.73 -3.56
C LYS A 184 2.64 15.16 -3.89
N ARG A 185 3.39 14.34 -4.63
CA ARG A 185 4.83 14.12 -4.43
C ARG A 185 5.70 14.34 -5.69
N VAL A 186 5.14 14.35 -6.90
CA VAL A 186 5.91 14.72 -8.11
C VAL A 186 5.69 16.19 -8.46
N GLU A 187 6.74 16.95 -8.72
CA GLU A 187 6.67 18.38 -9.02
C GLU A 187 6.38 18.64 -10.51
N ALA A 188 6.96 17.81 -11.39
CA ALA A 188 6.75 17.89 -12.84
C ALA A 188 7.06 16.56 -13.51
N ILE A 189 6.36 16.29 -14.60
CA ILE A 189 6.59 15.14 -15.48
C ILE A 189 6.65 15.64 -16.92
N ALA A 190 7.61 15.14 -17.68
CA ALA A 190 7.68 15.32 -19.11
C ALA A 190 7.90 13.97 -19.82
N ILE A 191 7.52 13.92 -21.09
CA ILE A 191 7.68 12.74 -21.95
C ILE A 191 8.42 13.08 -23.22
N GLN A 192 9.20 12.13 -23.74
CA GLN A 192 9.85 12.26 -25.04
C GLN A 192 10.10 10.90 -25.68
N LYS A 193 9.91 10.83 -26.99
CA LYS A 193 10.27 9.65 -27.77
C LYS A 193 11.68 9.79 -28.29
N HIS A 194 12.47 8.72 -28.12
CA HIS A 194 13.84 8.62 -28.60
C HIS A 194 13.91 7.60 -29.72
N PRO A 195 14.37 7.98 -30.93
CA PRO A 195 14.57 7.03 -32.00
C PRO A 195 15.68 6.03 -31.63
N ALA A 196 15.68 4.88 -32.31
CA ALA A 196 16.80 3.94 -32.21
C ALA A 196 18.08 4.59 -32.78
N GLU A 197 19.17 4.53 -32.04
CA GLU A 197 20.46 5.12 -32.41
C GLU A 197 21.62 4.23 -31.96
N GLY A 198 22.40 3.73 -32.94
CA GLY A 198 23.53 2.83 -32.66
C GLY A 198 23.06 1.55 -31.95
N ASP A 199 23.58 1.32 -30.75
CA ASP A 199 23.23 0.18 -29.88
C ASP A 199 22.09 0.50 -28.89
N HIS A 200 21.39 1.61 -29.07
CA HIS A 200 20.24 2.00 -28.26
C HIS A 200 18.94 1.78 -29.05
N PRO A 201 18.00 0.95 -28.56
CA PRO A 201 16.71 0.76 -29.22
C PRO A 201 15.84 2.00 -29.04
N ALA A 202 14.73 2.07 -29.80
CA ALA A 202 13.75 3.14 -29.61
C ALA A 202 13.20 3.09 -28.18
N ALA A 203 13.00 4.27 -27.58
CA ALA A 203 12.58 4.37 -26.19
C ALA A 203 11.55 5.48 -25.99
N PHE A 204 10.63 5.25 -25.06
CA PHE A 204 9.72 6.25 -24.53
C PHE A 204 10.27 6.73 -23.19
N GLY A 205 10.75 7.97 -23.15
CA GLY A 205 11.35 8.58 -21.97
C GLY A 205 10.32 9.26 -21.08
N LEU A 206 10.43 9.00 -19.77
CA LEU A 206 9.72 9.65 -18.69
C LEU A 206 10.72 10.43 -17.83
N TYR A 207 10.46 11.72 -17.65
CA TYR A 207 11.36 12.67 -16.98
C TYR A 207 10.64 13.27 -15.79
N LEU A 208 11.15 13.05 -14.58
CA LEU A 208 10.44 13.39 -13.35
C LEU A 208 11.27 14.31 -12.47
N ASN A 209 10.60 15.33 -11.92
CA ASN A 209 11.10 16.12 -10.81
C ASN A 209 10.40 15.70 -9.53
N ILE A 210 11.19 15.37 -8.53
CA ILE A 210 10.74 15.04 -7.19
C ILE A 210 10.54 16.35 -6.43
N ARG A 211 9.48 16.43 -5.61
CA ARG A 211 9.21 17.60 -4.77
C ARG A 211 10.12 17.62 -3.54
N LEU A 212 11.23 18.36 -3.64
CA LEU A 212 12.27 18.45 -2.61
C LEU A 212 12.24 19.82 -1.92
N ARG A 213 12.38 19.87 -0.59
CA ARG A 213 12.49 21.10 0.22
C ARG A 213 13.87 21.72 0.09
N THR A 214 13.90 23.05 0.09
CA THR A 214 15.12 23.88 0.11
C THR A 214 15.21 24.82 1.30
N GLY A 215 14.22 24.78 2.19
CA GLY A 215 14.24 25.51 3.44
C GLY A 215 13.19 24.97 4.39
N ASP A 216 13.17 25.56 5.59
CA ASP A 216 12.42 25.03 6.73
C ASP A 216 10.90 25.29 6.64
N GLU A 217 10.49 26.29 5.85
CA GLU A 217 9.08 26.54 5.58
C GLU A 217 8.46 25.37 4.81
N GLU A 218 7.26 24.95 5.21
CA GLU A 218 6.58 23.80 4.60
C GLU A 218 6.26 23.96 3.11
N THR A 219 6.26 25.20 2.61
CA THR A 219 6.01 25.55 1.21
C THR A 219 7.28 25.82 0.40
N ASN A 220 8.46 25.80 1.03
CA ASN A 220 9.73 26.13 0.38
C ASN A 220 10.32 24.93 -0.35
N PHE A 221 9.83 24.68 -1.56
CA PHE A 221 10.27 23.62 -2.44
C PHE A 221 11.21 24.11 -3.55
N LYS A 222 12.07 23.22 -4.03
CA LYS A 222 12.84 23.44 -5.25
C LYS A 222 11.91 23.75 -6.42
N ALA A 223 12.27 24.76 -7.20
CA ALA A 223 11.62 25.05 -8.46
C ALA A 223 11.74 23.88 -9.46
N LYS A 224 10.81 23.87 -10.43
CA LYS A 224 10.87 22.99 -11.61
C LYS A 224 12.21 23.14 -12.32
N ARG A 225 12.77 22.02 -12.76
CA ARG A 225 14.12 21.92 -13.31
C ARG A 225 14.20 20.94 -14.47
N GLY A 226 15.25 21.10 -15.26
CA GLY A 226 15.49 20.29 -16.45
C GLY A 226 14.76 20.77 -17.71
N ASP A 227 15.29 20.35 -18.85
CA ASP A 227 14.74 20.56 -20.19
C ASP A 227 14.72 19.21 -20.91
N VAL A 228 13.54 18.82 -21.39
CA VAL A 228 13.35 17.54 -22.08
C VAL A 228 14.09 17.53 -23.43
N VAL A 229 14.34 18.70 -24.03
CA VAL A 229 15.09 18.80 -25.29
C VAL A 229 16.52 18.29 -25.16
N ASP A 230 17.11 18.39 -23.97
CA ASP A 230 18.49 17.96 -23.67
C ASP A 230 18.58 16.46 -23.32
N ALA A 231 17.46 15.74 -23.28
CA ALA A 231 17.48 14.34 -22.91
C ALA A 231 18.05 13.45 -24.02
N VAL A 232 18.75 12.39 -23.61
CA VAL A 232 19.47 11.49 -24.52
C VAL A 232 19.09 10.05 -24.23
N ASN A 233 18.97 9.24 -25.28
CA ASN A 233 18.75 7.81 -25.15
C ASN A 233 19.98 7.10 -24.55
N PHE A 234 19.77 6.45 -23.41
CA PHE A 234 20.75 5.61 -22.72
C PHE A 234 20.25 4.17 -22.45
N LEU A 235 19.12 3.77 -23.04
CA LEU A 235 18.56 2.43 -22.91
C LEU A 235 19.49 1.39 -23.57
N PRO A 236 20.05 0.41 -22.87
CA PRO A 236 20.91 -0.60 -23.50
C PRO A 236 20.12 -1.56 -24.41
N ALA A 237 20.73 -2.04 -25.52
CA ALA A 237 20.11 -2.94 -26.51
C ALA A 237 19.32 -4.13 -25.95
N GLU A 238 19.84 -4.79 -24.92
CA GLU A 238 19.28 -6.03 -24.37
C GLU A 238 18.38 -5.79 -23.15
N GLN A 239 17.94 -4.55 -22.92
CA GLN A 239 17.16 -4.16 -21.74
C GLN A 239 15.84 -3.55 -22.17
N ASP A 240 14.81 -3.80 -21.37
CA ASP A 240 13.47 -3.27 -21.63
C ASP A 240 13.28 -1.92 -20.93
N ILE A 241 14.03 -1.67 -19.86
CA ILE A 241 14.02 -0.41 -19.11
C ILE A 241 15.43 0.00 -18.69
N ALA A 242 15.66 1.31 -18.70
CA ALA A 242 16.79 1.95 -18.04
C ALA A 242 16.30 3.12 -17.19
N PHE A 243 16.80 3.20 -15.98
CA PHE A 243 16.49 4.22 -14.99
C PHE A 243 17.78 4.81 -14.47
N ALA A 244 17.83 6.13 -14.35
CA ALA A 244 18.94 6.80 -13.68
C ALA A 244 18.48 8.10 -13.03
N THR A 245 19.09 8.42 -11.89
CA THR A 245 18.98 9.75 -11.29
C THR A 245 20.07 10.66 -11.83
N ARG A 246 19.83 11.98 -11.82
CA ARG A 246 20.87 12.94 -12.20
C ARG A 246 22.03 13.05 -11.18
N PRO A 247 23.20 13.49 -11.64
CA PRO A 247 24.26 13.96 -10.75
C PRO A 247 23.78 15.00 -9.72
N GLY A 248 24.24 14.84 -8.49
CA GLY A 248 23.91 15.74 -7.37
C GLY A 248 22.60 15.43 -6.65
N ILE A 249 21.83 14.42 -7.08
CA ILE A 249 20.56 14.06 -6.41
C ILE A 249 20.73 13.75 -4.92
N PHE A 250 21.83 13.10 -4.52
CA PHE A 250 22.04 12.74 -3.12
C PHE A 250 22.21 13.96 -2.22
N SER A 251 22.93 14.99 -2.68
CA SER A 251 23.04 16.25 -1.93
C SER A 251 21.67 16.89 -1.73
N ASP A 252 20.79 16.77 -2.73
CA ASP A 252 19.46 17.34 -2.66
C ASP A 252 18.53 16.56 -1.75
N LEU A 253 18.65 15.23 -1.72
CA LEU A 253 17.96 14.36 -0.77
C LEU A 253 18.41 14.61 0.69
N GLY A 254 19.70 14.84 0.91
CA GLY A 254 20.22 15.20 2.24
C GLY A 254 19.68 16.54 2.74
N ASN A 255 19.67 17.57 1.89
CA ASN A 255 19.09 18.87 2.22
C ASN A 255 17.58 18.79 2.48
N ASP A 256 16.85 18.09 1.60
CA ASP A 256 15.41 17.88 1.77
C ASP A 256 15.11 17.18 3.09
N SER A 257 15.84 16.10 3.38
CA SER A 257 15.78 15.37 4.64
C SER A 257 15.97 16.29 5.84
N PHE A 258 17.05 17.08 5.86
CA PHE A 258 17.31 18.00 6.96
C PHE A 258 16.18 19.01 7.17
N HIS A 259 15.72 19.69 6.11
CA HIS A 259 14.65 20.69 6.20
C HIS A 259 13.28 20.12 6.59
N ARG A 260 13.03 18.83 6.37
CA ARG A 260 11.80 18.15 6.83
C ARG A 260 11.74 17.94 8.33
N THR A 261 12.86 18.07 9.03
CA THR A 261 12.88 18.00 10.50
C THR A 261 12.59 19.33 11.17
N ALA A 262 12.46 20.41 10.40
CA ALA A 262 12.20 21.72 10.94
C ALA A 262 10.77 21.81 11.50
N PHE A 263 10.65 22.32 12.73
CA PHE A 263 9.38 22.70 13.34
C PHE A 263 9.41 24.15 13.75
N LYS A 264 8.30 24.84 13.53
CA LYS A 264 8.12 26.21 14.01
C LYS A 264 7.79 26.17 15.51
N ASN A 265 8.65 26.75 16.33
CA ASN A 265 8.45 26.86 17.77
C ASN A 265 7.42 27.95 18.12
N ASP A 266 7.10 28.09 19.42
CA ASP A 266 6.14 29.09 19.92
C ASP A 266 6.54 30.55 19.63
N LEU A 267 7.83 30.79 19.35
CA LEU A 267 8.38 32.10 18.98
C LEU A 267 8.33 32.35 17.46
N GLY A 268 7.89 31.36 16.67
CA GLY A 268 7.85 31.44 15.23
C GLY A 268 9.19 31.13 14.55
N GLU A 269 10.20 30.64 15.27
CA GLU A 269 11.50 30.25 14.73
C GLU A 269 11.51 28.76 14.38
N PHE A 270 12.27 28.37 13.36
CA PHE A 270 12.43 26.97 12.98
C PHE A 270 13.52 26.30 13.82
N GLU A 271 13.21 25.13 14.36
CA GLU A 271 14.16 24.27 15.08
C GLU A 271 14.18 22.85 14.52
N HIS A 272 15.36 22.24 14.51
CA HIS A 272 15.58 20.85 14.07
C HIS A 272 15.74 19.94 15.29
N ALA A 273 14.69 19.83 16.11
CA ALA A 273 14.78 19.12 17.37
C ALA A 273 14.73 17.59 17.20
N LEU A 274 15.65 16.89 17.85
CA LEU A 274 15.65 15.44 18.02
C LEU A 274 14.51 15.03 18.96
N ARG A 275 13.59 14.14 18.55
CA ARG A 275 12.37 13.80 19.32
C ARG A 275 11.96 12.32 19.18
N PRO A 276 11.36 11.69 20.22
CA PRO A 276 10.72 10.36 20.19
C PRO A 276 9.83 10.14 18.97
N ASN A 277 9.08 11.18 18.63
CA ASN A 277 8.33 11.25 17.39
C ASN A 277 8.79 12.51 16.67
N LEU A 278 9.63 12.32 15.66
CA LEU A 278 10.18 13.38 14.81
C LEU A 278 9.11 14.33 14.29
N PHE A 279 7.91 13.83 13.99
CA PHE A 279 6.83 14.63 13.41
C PHE A 279 5.85 15.20 14.43
N ASN A 280 6.04 14.99 15.74
CA ASN A 280 5.13 15.55 16.74
C ASN A 280 5.84 16.69 17.50
N PRO A 281 5.44 17.96 17.27
CA PRO A 281 6.05 19.10 17.99
C PRO A 281 5.78 19.06 19.50
N ASN A 282 4.79 18.28 19.96
CA ASN A 282 4.51 18.06 21.37
C ASN A 282 5.33 16.89 21.98
N SER A 283 6.15 16.20 21.19
CA SER A 283 7.01 15.13 21.69
C SER A 283 8.20 15.70 22.49
N LYS A 284 8.68 15.02 23.53
CA LYS A 284 9.80 15.53 24.35
C LYS A 284 11.02 15.80 23.46
N ARG A 285 11.60 17.01 23.55
CA ARG A 285 12.91 17.32 22.94
C ARG A 285 13.99 16.51 23.63
N LEU A 286 14.81 15.84 22.83
CA LEU A 286 15.95 15.03 23.27
C LEU A 286 17.28 15.65 22.84
N GLY A 287 17.26 16.62 21.93
CA GLY A 287 18.47 17.16 21.34
C GLY A 287 18.20 17.94 20.05
N THR A 288 19.24 18.10 19.23
CA THR A 288 19.20 18.88 17.99
C THR A 288 19.85 18.09 16.85
N VAL A 289 19.23 18.08 15.67
CA VAL A 289 19.83 17.56 14.43
C VAL A 289 20.64 18.68 13.79
N HIS A 290 21.90 18.40 13.48
CA HIS A 290 22.82 19.37 12.85
C HIS A 290 22.90 19.20 11.35
N SER A 291 22.94 17.95 10.88
CA SER A 291 23.11 17.68 9.46
C SER A 291 22.51 16.32 9.09
N VAL A 292 22.09 16.22 7.82
CA VAL A 292 21.84 14.94 7.17
C VAL A 292 22.61 14.93 5.87
N SER A 293 23.49 13.95 5.73
CA SER A 293 24.23 13.70 4.49
C SER A 293 23.81 12.38 3.88
N VAL A 294 23.76 12.38 2.55
CA VAL A 294 23.38 11.22 1.75
C VAL A 294 24.44 11.09 0.67
N GLY A 295 24.94 9.87 0.46
CA GLY A 295 25.96 9.63 -0.54
C GLY A 295 26.21 8.15 -0.82
N GLN A 296 27.14 7.88 -1.73
CA GLN A 296 27.60 6.53 -1.97
C GLN A 296 28.32 5.97 -0.73
N MET A 297 28.17 4.68 -0.46
CA MET A 297 28.96 3.96 0.53
C MET A 297 30.42 3.85 0.10
N PHE A 298 31.32 3.90 1.08
CA PHE A 298 32.74 3.64 0.90
C PHE A 298 33.22 2.61 1.92
N ASP A 299 34.15 1.75 1.52
CA ASP A 299 34.79 0.80 2.41
C ASP A 299 35.83 1.47 3.34
N ALA A 300 36.43 0.70 4.24
CA ALA A 300 37.44 1.22 5.18
C ALA A 300 38.70 1.81 4.50
N ASN A 301 38.95 1.49 3.23
CA ASN A 301 40.06 2.02 2.44
C ASN A 301 39.64 3.23 1.57
N GLY A 302 38.38 3.67 1.66
CA GLY A 302 37.82 4.73 0.84
C GLY A 302 37.47 4.29 -0.59
N ALA A 303 37.37 2.99 -0.86
CA ALA A 303 36.92 2.48 -2.15
C ALA A 303 35.38 2.52 -2.23
N PRO A 304 34.80 2.97 -3.36
CA PRO A 304 33.36 3.05 -3.53
C PRO A 304 32.71 1.66 -3.47
N GLN A 305 31.60 1.56 -2.74
CA GLN A 305 30.77 0.37 -2.66
C GLN A 305 29.42 0.61 -3.34
N ASN A 306 28.79 -0.49 -3.78
CA ASN A 306 27.44 -0.45 -4.32
C ASN A 306 26.41 -0.37 -3.18
N GLY A 307 26.22 0.84 -2.64
CA GLY A 307 25.28 1.10 -1.57
C GLY A 307 25.12 2.59 -1.32
N LEU A 308 24.03 2.96 -0.67
CA LEU A 308 23.74 4.32 -0.22
C LEU A 308 23.98 4.42 1.27
N ARG A 309 24.70 5.45 1.71
CA ARG A 309 24.90 5.79 3.11
C ARG A 309 24.15 7.08 3.42
N ILE A 310 23.37 7.04 4.50
CA ILE A 310 22.80 8.22 5.15
C ILE A 310 23.54 8.40 6.46
N VAL A 311 24.07 9.59 6.71
CA VAL A 311 24.66 9.95 8.00
C VAL A 311 23.88 11.12 8.58
N VAL A 312 23.31 10.92 9.76
CA VAL A 312 22.64 11.95 10.54
C VAL A 312 23.56 12.32 11.70
N GLU A 313 23.94 13.59 11.77
CA GLU A 313 24.69 14.15 12.89
C GLU A 313 23.74 14.93 13.78
N ALA A 314 23.73 14.59 15.06
CA ALA A 314 22.87 15.21 16.06
C ALA A 314 23.58 15.35 17.40
N GLU A 315 23.14 16.28 18.23
CA GLU A 315 23.55 16.43 19.62
C GLU A 315 22.40 15.96 20.52
N TYR A 316 22.72 15.17 21.55
CA TYR A 316 21.75 14.81 22.59
C TYR A 316 21.88 15.76 23.78
N GLU A 317 20.76 16.25 24.26
CA GLU A 317 20.64 17.13 25.43
C GLU A 317 20.07 16.33 26.62
N PRO A 318 20.89 15.55 27.36
CA PRO A 318 20.44 14.89 28.58
C PRO A 318 20.16 15.92 29.69
N ASP A 319 19.43 15.49 30.73
CA ASP A 319 19.35 16.19 32.03
C ASP A 319 20.70 16.13 32.81
N THR A 320 21.84 16.05 32.12
CA THR A 320 23.21 16.03 32.66
C THR A 320 24.10 17.03 31.94
N SER A 321 25.23 17.43 32.53
CA SER A 321 26.08 18.53 32.03
C SER A 321 26.94 18.19 30.80
N VAL A 322 26.71 17.07 30.14
CA VAL A 322 27.49 16.61 28.99
C VAL A 322 26.52 16.22 27.88
N ASN A 323 26.56 16.96 26.78
CA ASN A 323 25.78 16.67 25.58
C ASN A 323 26.66 15.83 24.63
N PRO A 324 26.40 14.53 24.46
CA PRO A 324 27.18 13.72 23.54
C PRO A 324 26.73 13.93 22.10
N ASP A 325 27.71 13.98 21.19
CA ASP A 325 27.47 13.91 19.75
C ASP A 325 26.99 12.49 19.39
N ILE A 326 25.89 12.43 18.64
CA ILE A 326 25.31 11.22 18.08
C ILE A 326 25.55 11.22 16.58
N THR A 327 26.09 10.12 16.07
CA THR A 327 26.13 9.83 14.65
C THR A 327 25.31 8.59 14.39
N ILE A 328 24.30 8.72 13.52
CA ILE A 328 23.47 7.60 13.05
C ILE A 328 23.83 7.36 11.60
N THR A 329 24.26 6.14 11.30
CA THR A 329 24.59 5.70 9.95
C THR A 329 23.58 4.66 9.49
N ILE A 330 22.93 4.92 8.35
CA ILE A 330 21.99 4.00 7.71
C ILE A 330 22.58 3.63 6.36
N ASP A 331 22.90 2.35 6.17
CA ASP A 331 23.44 1.81 4.94
C ASP A 331 22.36 1.00 4.21
N ILE A 332 22.13 1.32 2.94
CA ILE A 332 21.12 0.67 2.10
C ILE A 332 21.83 0.07 0.89
N ILE A 333 21.77 -1.26 0.79
CA ILE A 333 22.53 -2.03 -0.19
C ILE A 333 21.52 -2.76 -1.10
N PRO A 334 21.52 -2.47 -2.42
CA PRO A 334 20.70 -3.21 -3.36
C PRO A 334 21.32 -4.58 -3.62
N THR A 335 20.51 -5.62 -3.59
CA THR A 335 20.91 -6.99 -3.89
C THR A 335 19.94 -7.61 -4.89
N ILE A 336 20.46 -8.47 -5.78
CA ILE A 336 19.62 -9.22 -6.72
C ILE A 336 19.43 -10.61 -6.15
N GLY A 337 18.18 -10.99 -5.89
CA GLY A 337 17.80 -12.28 -5.37
C GLY A 337 18.07 -13.42 -6.36
N SER A 338 17.97 -14.67 -5.88
CA SER A 338 18.10 -15.84 -6.74
C SER A 338 16.99 -15.95 -7.79
N ASP A 339 15.85 -15.30 -7.55
CA ASP A 339 14.72 -15.13 -8.46
C ASP A 339 14.96 -14.03 -9.52
N GLY A 340 16.04 -13.28 -9.40
CA GLY A 340 16.38 -12.13 -10.24
C GLY A 340 15.64 -10.85 -9.86
N LEU A 341 14.97 -10.79 -8.71
CA LEU A 341 14.29 -9.61 -8.21
C LEU A 341 15.21 -8.72 -7.39
N LEU A 342 14.88 -7.43 -7.31
CA LEU A 342 15.60 -6.48 -6.47
C LEU A 342 15.15 -6.63 -5.01
N HIS A 343 16.12 -6.78 -4.11
CA HIS A 343 15.94 -6.71 -2.67
C HIS A 343 16.84 -5.63 -2.07
N TRP A 344 16.43 -5.11 -0.92
CA TRP A 344 17.15 -4.08 -0.20
C TRP A 344 17.60 -4.62 1.15
N THR A 345 18.91 -4.54 1.42
CA THR A 345 19.47 -4.80 2.74
C THR A 345 19.71 -3.47 3.42
N VAL A 346 19.21 -3.31 4.64
CA VAL A 346 19.41 -2.09 5.43
C VAL A 346 20.20 -2.43 6.69
N ASN A 347 21.31 -1.73 6.91
CA ASN A 347 22.09 -1.82 8.14
C ASN A 347 22.01 -0.49 8.89
N LEU A 348 21.82 -0.55 10.21
CA LEU A 348 21.81 0.60 11.10
C LEU A 348 23.00 0.51 12.05
N ASP A 349 23.81 1.56 12.10
CA ASP A 349 24.91 1.72 13.05
C ASP A 349 24.76 3.05 13.81
N VAL A 350 24.98 3.03 15.13
CA VAL A 350 24.83 4.20 15.99
C VAL A 350 25.98 4.27 16.99
N SER A 351 26.57 5.46 17.14
CA SER A 351 27.76 5.67 17.96
C SER A 351 27.58 5.51 19.49
N ILE A 352 26.38 5.17 19.99
CA ILE A 352 26.08 5.07 21.44
C ILE A 352 25.24 3.82 21.77
N ASP A 353 25.77 2.92 22.60
CA ASP A 353 25.19 1.61 22.95
C ASP A 353 23.90 1.66 23.80
N ALA A 354 23.55 2.79 24.43
CA ALA A 354 22.53 2.87 25.49
C ALA A 354 21.10 3.27 25.02
N PHE A 355 20.84 3.41 23.71
CA PHE A 355 19.63 4.08 23.20
C PHE A 355 18.76 3.25 22.23
N PHE A 356 18.92 1.92 22.23
CA PHE A 356 18.43 1.03 21.17
C PHE A 356 16.92 1.11 20.87
N GLU A 357 16.06 1.26 21.88
CA GLU A 357 14.59 1.25 21.70
C GLU A 357 14.03 2.50 21.01
N PHE A 358 14.67 3.67 21.15
CA PHE A 358 14.22 4.90 20.49
C PHE A 358 14.86 5.07 19.10
N LEU A 359 16.10 4.62 18.92
CA LEU A 359 16.86 4.79 17.68
C LEU A 359 16.24 4.05 16.49
N THR A 360 15.58 2.92 16.70
CA THR A 360 14.87 2.18 15.64
C THR A 360 13.68 2.96 15.09
N VAL A 361 12.87 3.59 15.97
CA VAL A 361 11.77 4.50 15.57
C VAL A 361 12.33 5.74 14.85
N PHE A 362 13.50 6.20 15.26
CA PHE A 362 14.16 7.37 14.68
C PHE A 362 14.75 7.08 13.29
N ALA A 363 15.48 5.97 13.12
CA ALA A 363 15.98 5.50 11.84
C ALA A 363 14.82 5.20 10.87
N PHE A 364 13.73 4.61 11.38
CA PHE A 364 12.50 4.42 10.62
C PHE A 364 11.94 5.73 10.05
N ALA A 365 11.89 6.80 10.84
CA ALA A 365 11.37 8.08 10.35
C ALA A 365 12.26 8.70 9.26
N TRP A 366 13.58 8.54 9.35
CA TRP A 366 14.51 8.98 8.30
C TRP A 366 14.42 8.16 7.02
N ILE A 367 14.31 6.83 7.15
CA ILE A 367 14.02 5.95 6.02
C ILE A 367 12.65 6.32 5.42
N ALA A 368 11.66 6.71 6.23
CA ALA A 368 10.35 7.13 5.73
C ALA A 368 10.39 8.46 4.99
N ILE A 369 11.22 9.40 5.44
CA ILE A 369 11.45 10.67 4.74
C ILE A 369 12.15 10.43 3.39
N MET A 370 13.12 9.52 3.35
CA MET A 370 13.99 9.31 2.19
C MET A 370 13.47 8.29 1.16
N PHE A 371 12.74 7.28 1.65
CA PHE A 371 12.30 6.08 0.91
C PHE A 371 10.82 5.71 1.12
N GLY A 372 10.09 6.49 1.89
CA GLY A 372 8.64 6.35 2.02
C GLY A 372 8.22 5.28 3.02
N PRO A 373 6.91 5.21 3.33
CA PRO A 373 6.40 4.32 4.38
C PRO A 373 6.64 2.83 4.09
N ILE A 374 6.65 2.40 2.83
CA ILE A 374 6.86 1.00 2.44
C ILE A 374 8.29 0.54 2.74
N ALA A 375 9.31 1.29 2.31
CA ALA A 375 10.71 0.96 2.63
C ALA A 375 10.97 0.95 4.14
N SER A 376 10.23 1.78 4.87
CA SER A 376 10.31 1.88 6.32
C SER A 376 9.62 0.70 7.01
N ALA A 377 8.52 0.19 6.45
CA ALA A 377 7.88 -1.05 6.88
C ALA A 377 8.79 -2.27 6.64
N ILE A 378 9.50 -2.31 5.51
CA ILE A 378 10.54 -3.34 5.24
C ILE A 378 11.67 -3.26 6.28
N PHE A 379 12.13 -2.05 6.62
CA PHE A 379 13.13 -1.85 7.67
C PHE A 379 12.64 -2.31 9.05
N LEU A 380 11.42 -1.91 9.45
CA LEU A 380 10.79 -2.38 10.68
C LEU A 380 10.67 -3.91 10.68
N GLY A 381 10.20 -4.50 9.58
CA GLY A 381 10.09 -5.94 9.41
C GLY A 381 11.43 -6.64 9.59
N ALA A 382 12.50 -6.13 8.97
CA ALA A 382 13.85 -6.70 9.09
C ALA A 382 14.44 -6.57 10.50
N VAL A 383 14.23 -5.43 11.17
CA VAL A 383 14.74 -5.17 12.52
C VAL A 383 13.95 -5.96 13.58
N PHE A 384 12.63 -6.06 13.44
CA PHE A 384 11.75 -6.66 14.45
C PHE A 384 11.43 -8.15 14.21
N ALA A 385 11.62 -8.69 13.00
CA ALA A 385 11.49 -10.13 12.75
C ALA A 385 12.48 -10.98 13.58
N GLY A 386 13.57 -10.38 14.06
CA GLY A 386 14.59 -11.05 14.86
C GLY A 386 14.28 -11.20 16.36
N GLU A 387 13.56 -10.25 16.98
CA GLU A 387 13.55 -10.18 18.46
C GLU A 387 12.18 -10.08 19.14
N ILE A 388 11.13 -9.54 18.52
CA ILE A 388 9.86 -9.30 19.24
C ILE A 388 8.68 -9.52 18.28
N GLY A 389 7.83 -10.51 18.56
CA GLY A 389 6.63 -10.86 17.79
C GLY A 389 5.51 -9.80 17.84
N VAL A 390 5.84 -8.53 17.59
CA VAL A 390 4.97 -7.34 17.70
C VAL A 390 4.84 -6.61 16.34
N GLY A 391 5.10 -7.32 15.23
CA GLY A 391 5.09 -6.74 13.87
C GLY A 391 3.77 -6.05 13.46
N ILE A 392 2.64 -6.45 14.05
CA ILE A 392 1.30 -5.98 13.63
C ILE A 392 0.85 -4.74 14.41
N TYR A 393 1.38 -4.48 15.62
CA TYR A 393 0.89 -3.38 16.48
C TYR A 393 1.50 -2.01 16.13
N LEU A 394 2.60 -2.00 15.38
CA LEU A 394 3.33 -0.77 15.04
C LEU A 394 2.92 -0.19 13.68
N GLU A 395 2.53 -1.01 12.70
CA GLU A 395 2.09 -0.55 11.36
C GLU A 395 0.90 0.42 11.45
N GLU A 396 -0.21 0.04 12.11
CA GLU A 396 -1.43 0.87 12.19
C GLU A 396 -1.22 2.21 12.91
N ARG A 397 -0.28 2.29 13.88
CA ARG A 397 -0.08 3.50 14.70
C ARG A 397 0.80 4.55 14.01
N PHE A 398 1.67 4.12 13.10
CA PHE A 398 2.65 4.98 12.45
C PHE A 398 2.30 5.26 10.99
N GLU A 399 1.66 4.34 10.27
CA GLU A 399 1.28 4.53 8.87
C GLU A 399 0.34 5.72 8.69
N ASP A 400 -0.66 5.88 9.56
CA ASP A 400 -1.66 6.96 9.48
C ASP A 400 -1.13 8.36 9.90
N LYS A 401 0.06 8.39 10.54
CA LYS A 401 0.75 9.63 10.98
C LYS A 401 1.92 10.01 10.09
N VAL A 402 2.63 9.04 9.51
CA VAL A 402 3.77 9.24 8.61
C VAL A 402 3.29 9.46 7.18
N SER A 403 2.26 8.75 6.71
CA SER A 403 1.71 8.91 5.36
C SER A 403 1.22 10.34 5.07
N LYS A 404 0.70 11.05 6.08
CA LYS A 404 0.18 12.43 5.96
C LYS A 404 1.26 13.51 5.90
N ARG A 405 2.54 13.19 6.19
CA ARG A 405 3.63 14.18 6.26
C ARG A 405 4.91 13.83 5.52
N ALA A 406 5.10 12.58 5.14
CA ALA A 406 6.18 12.21 4.22
C ALA A 406 5.82 12.70 2.81
N ASP A 407 6.60 13.63 2.26
CA ASP A 407 6.56 13.91 0.82
C ASP A 407 7.48 12.93 0.08
N ALA A 408 7.71 13.20 -1.21
CA ALA A 408 8.29 12.33 -2.23
C ALA A 408 9.63 11.69 -1.86
N THR A 409 9.74 10.39 -2.11
CA THR A 409 10.93 9.61 -1.80
C THR A 409 11.52 8.96 -3.04
N LEU A 410 12.82 8.63 -3.00
CA LEU A 410 13.51 8.11 -4.19
C LEU A 410 12.94 6.77 -4.67
N THR A 411 12.51 5.90 -3.76
CA THR A 411 11.90 4.59 -4.08
C THR A 411 10.52 4.68 -4.69
N ASP A 412 9.74 5.73 -4.38
CA ASP A 412 8.40 5.92 -4.97
C ASP A 412 8.47 6.10 -6.50
N VAL A 413 9.62 6.57 -7.01
CA VAL A 413 9.84 6.81 -8.44
C VAL A 413 10.72 5.75 -9.11
N ILE A 414 11.34 4.83 -8.36
CA ILE A 414 12.09 3.72 -8.96
C ILE A 414 11.11 2.80 -9.69
N MET A 415 11.38 2.54 -10.96
CA MET A 415 10.53 1.69 -11.81
C MET A 415 10.95 0.22 -11.77
N ASP A 416 11.19 -0.32 -10.57
CA ASP A 416 11.44 -1.75 -10.38
C ASP A 416 10.12 -2.55 -10.34
N ARG A 417 9.08 -1.97 -9.73
CA ARG A 417 7.71 -2.51 -9.74
C ARG A 417 6.70 -1.41 -10.05
N LEU A 418 6.22 -1.40 -11.28
CA LEU A 418 5.19 -0.46 -11.72
C LEU A 418 3.79 -1.05 -11.49
N LYS A 419 3.09 -0.56 -10.47
CA LYS A 419 1.72 -0.97 -10.15
C LYS A 419 0.75 -0.43 -11.20
N ILE A 420 0.05 -1.32 -11.88
CA ILE A 420 -0.91 -1.00 -12.95
C ILE A 420 -2.34 -0.94 -12.42
N LYS A 421 -2.71 -1.92 -11.59
CA LYS A 421 -4.06 -2.00 -11.02
C LYS A 421 -4.08 -2.82 -9.75
N ARG A 422 -4.77 -2.31 -8.75
CA ARG A 422 -5.18 -3.05 -7.57
C ARG A 422 -6.64 -3.51 -7.74
N ARG A 423 -6.91 -4.80 -7.56
CA ARG A 423 -8.27 -5.37 -7.68
C ARG A 423 -8.49 -6.54 -6.72
N ARG A 424 -9.70 -6.66 -6.18
CA ARG A 424 -10.03 -7.64 -5.13
C ARG A 424 -10.96 -8.73 -5.64
N TRP A 425 -10.34 -9.78 -6.17
CA TRP A 425 -11.03 -10.96 -6.70
C TRP A 425 -11.40 -11.99 -5.63
N ASP A 426 -10.85 -11.84 -4.42
CA ASP A 426 -11.04 -12.73 -3.28
C ASP A 426 -11.33 -11.88 -2.02
N PRO A 427 -12.25 -12.30 -1.13
CA PRO A 427 -12.56 -11.56 0.08
C PRO A 427 -11.37 -11.42 1.04
N PHE A 428 -10.33 -12.25 0.97
CA PHE A 428 -9.26 -12.28 1.98
C PHE A 428 -8.02 -11.45 1.61
N TYR A 429 -7.84 -11.10 0.34
CA TYR A 429 -6.66 -10.39 -0.16
C TYR A 429 -6.97 -9.57 -1.40
N THR A 430 -6.18 -8.54 -1.65
CA THR A 430 -6.18 -7.84 -2.94
C THR A 430 -5.06 -8.37 -3.81
N THR A 431 -5.28 -8.43 -5.13
CA THR A 431 -4.22 -8.64 -6.11
C THR A 431 -3.75 -7.28 -6.64
N ILE A 432 -2.44 -7.04 -6.56
CA ILE A 432 -1.77 -5.91 -7.19
C ILE A 432 -1.14 -6.43 -8.47
N HIS A 433 -1.60 -5.96 -9.61
CA HIS A 433 -1.03 -6.28 -10.92
C HIS A 433 0.04 -5.26 -11.25
N GLU A 434 1.21 -5.73 -11.65
CA GLU A 434 2.39 -4.90 -11.80
C GLU A 434 3.32 -5.36 -12.91
N VAL A 435 4.04 -4.40 -13.49
CA VAL A 435 5.21 -4.70 -14.33
C VAL A 435 6.41 -4.81 -13.41
N VAL A 436 7.02 -5.99 -13.38
CA VAL A 436 8.16 -6.30 -12.53
C VAL A 436 9.43 -6.29 -13.37
N THR A 437 10.37 -5.44 -13.00
CA THR A 437 11.68 -5.38 -13.63
C THR A 437 12.62 -6.36 -12.93
N LYS A 438 13.23 -7.28 -13.70
CA LYS A 438 14.39 -8.05 -13.24
C LYS A 438 15.67 -7.32 -13.62
N PRO A 439 16.33 -6.63 -12.68
CA PRO A 439 17.52 -5.85 -13.01
C PRO A 439 18.67 -6.78 -13.43
N SER A 440 19.31 -6.45 -14.55
CA SER A 440 20.65 -6.98 -14.89
C SER A 440 21.76 -6.10 -14.32
N LEU A 441 21.41 -4.86 -13.99
CA LEU A 441 22.29 -3.85 -13.45
C LEU A 441 21.49 -3.01 -12.44
N VAL A 442 22.02 -2.88 -11.23
CA VAL A 442 21.51 -1.96 -10.21
C VAL A 442 22.68 -1.42 -9.41
N GLY A 443 22.68 -0.12 -9.13
CA GLY A 443 23.61 0.36 -8.14
C GLY A 443 23.63 1.85 -7.86
N PHE A 444 24.40 2.18 -6.83
CA PHE A 444 24.72 3.53 -6.41
C PHE A 444 26.16 3.87 -6.77
N ASN A 445 26.37 5.06 -7.30
CA ASN A 445 27.68 5.63 -7.56
C ASN A 445 27.73 7.13 -7.27
N ASP A 446 28.87 7.77 -7.55
CA ASP A 446 29.08 9.21 -7.36
C ASP A 446 28.11 10.12 -8.15
N LYS A 447 27.49 9.58 -9.21
CA LYS A 447 26.50 10.30 -10.03
C LYS A 447 25.06 10.05 -9.58
N GLY A 448 24.80 9.05 -8.75
CA GLY A 448 23.46 8.75 -8.27
C GLY A 448 23.10 7.27 -8.31
N PHE A 449 21.81 6.98 -8.40
CA PHE A 449 21.26 5.64 -8.55
C PHE A 449 21.01 5.32 -10.04
N LEU A 450 21.20 4.05 -10.41
CA LEU A 450 20.86 3.53 -11.73
C LEU A 450 20.31 2.11 -11.65
N LEU A 451 19.46 1.77 -12.61
CA LEU A 451 18.88 0.44 -12.76
C LEU A 451 18.60 0.16 -14.25
N ALA A 452 18.96 -1.01 -14.74
CA ALA A 452 18.51 -1.53 -16.04
C ALA A 452 18.09 -2.98 -15.91
N GLY A 453 17.02 -3.35 -16.60
CA GLY A 453 16.47 -4.70 -16.51
C GLY A 453 15.54 -5.08 -17.64
N THR A 454 15.01 -6.29 -17.53
CA THR A 454 13.96 -6.84 -18.40
C THR A 454 12.62 -6.86 -17.67
N ALA A 455 11.54 -6.68 -18.42
CA ALA A 455 10.19 -6.52 -17.88
C ALA A 455 9.43 -7.84 -17.88
N PHE A 456 8.73 -8.12 -16.78
CA PHE A 456 7.87 -9.27 -16.61
C PHE A 456 6.47 -8.83 -16.18
N VAL A 457 5.45 -9.56 -16.63
CA VAL A 457 4.11 -9.41 -16.05
C VAL A 457 4.11 -10.10 -14.70
N GLY A 458 3.90 -9.32 -13.64
CA GLY A 458 3.87 -9.77 -12.27
C GLY A 458 2.53 -9.51 -11.60
N ARG A 459 2.38 -10.12 -10.43
CA ARG A 459 1.32 -9.81 -9.49
C ARG A 459 1.83 -10.08 -8.09
N GLU A 460 1.22 -9.41 -7.12
CA GLU A 460 1.43 -9.63 -5.69
C GLU A 460 0.06 -9.75 -5.01
N THR A 461 -0.05 -10.59 -3.99
CA THR A 461 -1.25 -10.63 -3.14
C THR A 461 -0.96 -9.97 -1.80
N VAL A 462 -1.89 -9.11 -1.37
CA VAL A 462 -1.80 -8.39 -0.10
C VAL A 462 -3.02 -8.75 0.74
N PRO A 463 -2.85 -9.35 1.93
CA PRO A 463 -3.98 -9.74 2.77
C PRO A 463 -4.72 -8.49 3.26
N ILE A 464 -6.02 -8.61 3.47
CA ILE A 464 -6.85 -7.51 3.95
C ILE A 464 -6.74 -7.44 5.47
N ASP A 465 -6.42 -6.26 5.97
CA ASP A 465 -6.20 -5.97 7.38
C ASP A 465 -7.49 -6.01 8.20
N SER A 466 -8.62 -5.54 7.65
CA SER A 466 -9.93 -5.52 8.32
C SER A 466 -10.57 -6.89 8.53
N VAL A 467 -9.97 -7.97 8.01
CA VAL A 467 -10.53 -9.32 8.11
C VAL A 467 -10.29 -9.91 9.49
N VAL A 468 -11.37 -10.32 10.16
CA VAL A 468 -11.35 -10.91 11.51
C VAL A 468 -12.16 -12.21 11.57
N ILE A 469 -11.79 -13.11 12.47
CA ILE A 469 -12.53 -14.34 12.77
C ILE A 469 -13.72 -13.96 13.64
N ARG A 470 -14.92 -14.28 13.16
CA ARG A 470 -16.18 -13.97 13.83
C ARG A 470 -16.63 -15.09 14.74
N ASP A 471 -16.64 -16.32 14.24
CA ASP A 471 -17.01 -17.51 14.98
C ASP A 471 -16.37 -18.78 14.41
N GLU A 472 -16.50 -19.87 15.15
CA GLU A 472 -15.98 -21.17 14.76
C GLU A 472 -17.02 -22.02 14.01
N THR A 473 -16.58 -22.73 12.98
CA THR A 473 -17.40 -23.71 12.27
C THR A 473 -17.09 -25.10 12.82
N ARG A 474 -18.14 -25.85 13.15
CA ARG A 474 -18.03 -27.20 13.75
C ARG A 474 -18.63 -28.26 12.83
N ASP A 475 -18.06 -29.46 12.84
CA ASP A 475 -18.59 -30.62 12.14
C ASP A 475 -19.74 -31.30 12.90
N GLY A 476 -20.26 -32.41 12.36
CA GLY A 476 -21.34 -33.18 12.97
C GLY A 476 -20.98 -33.83 14.33
N ASP A 477 -19.69 -33.91 14.67
CA ASP A 477 -19.18 -34.39 15.96
C ASP A 477 -18.91 -33.22 16.94
N PHE A 478 -19.31 -31.99 16.60
CA PHE A 478 -19.00 -30.75 17.33
C PHE A 478 -17.50 -30.40 17.39
N LYS A 479 -16.66 -31.00 16.54
CA LYS A 479 -15.24 -30.65 16.46
C LYS A 479 -15.05 -29.43 15.57
N LEU A 480 -14.07 -28.60 15.93
CA LEU A 480 -13.63 -27.48 15.10
C LEU A 480 -13.20 -27.97 13.70
N SER A 481 -13.92 -27.53 12.67
CA SER A 481 -13.68 -27.89 11.27
C SER A 481 -13.25 -26.70 10.40
N GLY A 482 -13.59 -25.48 10.81
CA GLY A 482 -13.26 -24.26 10.10
C GLY A 482 -13.49 -23.01 10.95
N LEU A 483 -13.30 -21.86 10.33
CA LEU A 483 -13.50 -20.55 10.92
C LEU A 483 -14.31 -19.69 9.95
N ARG A 484 -15.21 -18.88 10.50
CA ARG A 484 -15.94 -17.88 9.74
C ARG A 484 -15.31 -16.51 9.95
N TYR A 485 -15.01 -15.83 8.86
CA TYR A 485 -14.38 -14.52 8.84
C TYR A 485 -15.38 -13.44 8.44
N ARG A 486 -15.27 -12.27 9.05
CA ARG A 486 -16.04 -11.07 8.69
C ARG A 486 -15.23 -10.19 7.74
N ILE A 487 -15.89 -9.76 6.67
CA ILE A 487 -15.37 -8.82 5.68
C ILE A 487 -16.11 -7.48 5.83
N GLU A 488 -15.48 -6.52 6.50
CA GLU A 488 -16.10 -5.23 6.85
C GLU A 488 -16.59 -4.46 5.61
N ASP A 489 -15.80 -4.44 4.54
CA ASP A 489 -16.04 -3.66 3.33
C ASP A 489 -16.72 -4.47 2.21
N PHE A 490 -17.47 -5.51 2.57
CA PHE A 490 -18.11 -6.44 1.63
C PHE A 490 -18.92 -5.73 0.52
N GLU A 491 -19.69 -4.68 0.86
CA GLU A 491 -20.49 -3.95 -0.12
C GLU A 491 -19.64 -3.31 -1.23
N ALA A 492 -18.44 -2.85 -0.92
CA ALA A 492 -17.55 -2.17 -1.87
C ALA A 492 -16.93 -3.13 -2.89
N ILE A 493 -16.88 -4.43 -2.59
CA ILE A 493 -16.11 -5.41 -3.36
C ILE A 493 -17.00 -6.37 -4.18
N GLN A 494 -18.32 -6.29 -4.05
CA GLN A 494 -19.25 -7.25 -4.67
C GLN A 494 -19.08 -7.39 -6.18
N GLU A 495 -18.84 -6.27 -6.89
CA GLU A 495 -18.66 -6.29 -8.34
C GLU A 495 -17.30 -6.88 -8.74
N ASP A 496 -16.26 -6.64 -7.94
CA ASP A 496 -14.94 -7.22 -8.19
C ASP A 496 -14.93 -8.74 -7.94
N LEU A 497 -15.66 -9.22 -6.93
CA LEU A 497 -15.80 -10.66 -6.65
C LEU A 497 -16.52 -11.43 -7.78
N LYS A 498 -17.35 -10.75 -8.58
CA LYS A 498 -18.02 -11.35 -9.76
C LYS A 498 -17.15 -11.31 -11.01
N GLY A 499 -16.19 -10.40 -11.05
CA GLY A 499 -15.35 -10.19 -12.22
C GLY A 499 -14.35 -11.32 -12.40
N PHE A 500 -13.92 -11.50 -13.65
CA PHE A 500 -12.86 -12.44 -13.99
C PHE A 500 -11.78 -11.74 -14.80
N ALA A 501 -10.53 -12.03 -14.48
CA ALA A 501 -9.38 -11.62 -15.27
C ALA A 501 -8.30 -12.70 -15.22
N ARG A 502 -7.43 -12.75 -16.24
CA ARG A 502 -6.42 -13.81 -16.38
C ARG A 502 -5.38 -13.80 -15.27
N GLY A 503 -5.05 -12.61 -14.78
CA GLY A 503 -4.14 -12.42 -13.65
C GLY A 503 -4.81 -12.60 -12.30
N ALA A 504 -6.10 -12.94 -12.22
CA ALA A 504 -6.76 -13.17 -10.95
C ALA A 504 -6.17 -14.38 -10.23
N VAL A 505 -6.18 -14.33 -8.90
CA VAL A 505 -5.87 -15.46 -8.03
C VAL A 505 -7.17 -15.80 -7.33
N PHE A 506 -7.66 -17.02 -7.52
CA PHE A 506 -8.81 -17.52 -6.80
C PHE A 506 -8.37 -18.65 -5.89
N MET A 507 -8.89 -18.64 -4.66
CA MET A 507 -8.79 -19.76 -3.75
C MET A 507 -10.19 -20.13 -3.28
N ASP A 508 -10.40 -21.40 -2.95
CA ASP A 508 -11.71 -21.86 -2.51
C ASP A 508 -12.13 -21.15 -1.21
N TYR A 509 -13.37 -20.66 -1.18
CA TYR A 509 -14.07 -20.12 -0.02
C TYR A 509 -15.57 -20.35 -0.17
N THR A 510 -16.32 -20.26 0.92
CA THR A 510 -17.79 -20.33 0.90
C THR A 510 -18.35 -19.08 1.56
N GLN A 511 -19.22 -18.33 0.88
CA GLN A 511 -19.97 -17.26 1.54
C GLN A 511 -20.97 -17.92 2.50
N SER A 512 -21.04 -17.39 3.72
CA SER A 512 -21.98 -17.86 4.74
C SER A 512 -23.44 -17.63 4.32
N ASP A 513 -24.38 -17.98 5.20
CA ASP A 513 -25.82 -17.81 4.95
C ASP A 513 -26.18 -16.38 4.47
N ARG A 514 -27.23 -16.26 3.65
CA ARG A 514 -27.72 -14.99 3.08
C ARG A 514 -28.11 -13.94 4.12
N SER A 515 -28.28 -14.34 5.37
CA SER A 515 -28.60 -13.45 6.48
C SER A 515 -27.39 -12.65 7.00
N GLU A 516 -26.16 -13.12 6.74
CA GLU A 516 -24.89 -12.46 7.12
C GLU A 516 -23.93 -12.49 5.91
N PRO A 517 -24.24 -11.72 4.83
CA PRO A 517 -23.51 -11.80 3.56
C PRO A 517 -22.05 -11.34 3.65
N GLU A 518 -21.67 -10.62 4.70
CA GLU A 518 -20.31 -10.20 5.02
C GLU A 518 -19.45 -11.33 5.59
N LEU A 519 -20.04 -12.49 5.90
CA LEU A 519 -19.33 -13.60 6.50
C LEU A 519 -18.95 -14.67 5.48
N TYR A 520 -17.73 -15.19 5.63
CA TYR A 520 -17.15 -16.20 4.75
C TYR A 520 -16.51 -17.33 5.55
N ASP A 521 -16.86 -18.57 5.22
CA ASP A 521 -16.36 -19.78 5.86
C ASP A 521 -15.10 -20.29 5.15
N LEU A 522 -14.07 -20.60 5.95
CA LEU A 522 -12.87 -21.30 5.53
C LEU A 522 -12.64 -22.54 6.41
N THR A 523 -12.37 -23.67 5.77
CA THR A 523 -11.87 -24.86 6.48
C THR A 523 -10.46 -24.63 6.99
N LEU A 524 -10.04 -25.39 8.02
CA LEU A 524 -8.66 -25.29 8.52
C LEU A 524 -7.60 -25.59 7.45
N GLY A 525 -7.89 -26.49 6.51
CA GLY A 525 -7.00 -26.77 5.37
C GLY A 525 -6.89 -25.58 4.42
N GLN A 526 -8.00 -24.94 4.07
CA GLN A 526 -8.01 -23.74 3.22
C GLN A 526 -7.28 -22.55 3.84
N ILE A 527 -7.25 -22.46 5.18
CA ILE A 527 -6.47 -21.46 5.92
C ILE A 527 -4.98 -21.78 5.80
N GLU A 528 -4.60 -23.04 6.01
CA GLU A 528 -3.22 -23.50 5.87
C GLU A 528 -2.69 -23.33 4.44
N ASP A 529 -3.52 -23.58 3.42
CA ASP A 529 -3.18 -23.36 2.01
C ASP A 529 -2.90 -21.88 1.72
N ARG A 530 -3.66 -20.96 2.32
CA ARG A 530 -3.43 -19.51 2.22
C ARG A 530 -2.15 -19.05 2.94
N PHE A 531 -1.61 -19.89 3.81
CA PHE A 531 -0.33 -19.70 4.49
C PHE A 531 0.81 -20.52 3.86
N ALA A 532 0.54 -21.35 2.85
CA ALA A 532 1.56 -22.23 2.29
C ALA A 532 2.61 -21.45 1.50
N ASP A 533 2.17 -20.43 0.78
CA ASP A 533 3.05 -19.50 0.07
C ASP A 533 3.66 -18.51 1.07
N LYS A 534 4.99 -18.48 1.12
CA LYS A 534 5.74 -17.57 2.01
C LYS A 534 5.98 -16.22 1.36
N ASP A 535 5.94 -16.17 0.04
CA ASP A 535 6.26 -14.98 -0.75
C ASP A 535 4.97 -14.22 -1.13
N GLU A 536 3.80 -14.88 -1.06
CA GLU A 536 2.48 -14.28 -1.28
C GLU A 536 1.48 -14.60 -0.14
N LEU A 537 1.40 -13.73 0.87
CA LEU A 537 0.43 -13.87 1.96
C LEU A 537 -1.00 -13.58 1.50
N ARG A 538 -1.88 -14.58 1.58
CA ARG A 538 -3.29 -14.47 1.15
C ARG A 538 -4.29 -14.39 2.32
N LEU A 539 -3.81 -14.45 3.55
CA LEU A 539 -4.60 -14.26 4.75
C LEU A 539 -3.68 -13.75 5.86
N LEU A 540 -4.20 -12.88 6.72
CA LEU A 540 -3.47 -12.44 7.90
C LEU A 540 -3.15 -13.61 8.83
N ARG A 541 -1.93 -13.64 9.35
CA ARG A 541 -1.49 -14.55 10.40
C ARG A 541 -1.51 -13.86 11.74
N ASN A 542 -1.56 -14.65 12.82
CA ASN A 542 -1.36 -14.16 14.18
C ASN A 542 -2.27 -12.97 14.54
N ILE A 543 -3.55 -13.03 14.13
CA ILE A 543 -4.52 -11.99 14.49
C ILE A 543 -4.67 -12.00 16.03
N PRO A 544 -4.53 -10.86 16.72
CA PRO A 544 -4.58 -10.81 18.17
C PRO A 544 -6.02 -10.95 18.70
N TYR A 545 -6.21 -11.90 19.61
CA TYR A 545 -7.46 -12.13 20.34
C TYR A 545 -7.25 -12.04 21.84
N PHE A 546 -8.30 -11.54 22.50
CA PHE A 546 -8.38 -11.42 23.94
C PHE A 546 -9.54 -12.27 24.46
N PRO A 547 -9.35 -13.07 25.52
CA PRO A 547 -10.47 -13.73 26.19
C PRO A 547 -11.25 -12.71 27.00
N SER A 548 -12.44 -12.39 26.51
CA SER A 548 -13.34 -11.45 27.17
C SER A 548 -14.06 -12.12 28.35
N ARG A 549 -14.45 -13.39 28.19
CA ARG A 549 -15.23 -14.14 29.17
C ARG A 549 -14.86 -15.61 29.21
N VAL A 550 -15.20 -16.27 30.31
CA VAL A 550 -14.84 -17.67 30.55
C VAL A 550 -16.06 -18.51 30.96
N HIS A 551 -16.13 -19.73 30.44
CA HIS A 551 -17.08 -20.75 30.85
C HIS A 551 -16.41 -21.71 31.84
N LEU A 552 -16.95 -21.79 33.05
CA LEU A 552 -16.46 -22.71 34.07
C LEU A 552 -17.39 -23.90 34.25
N PHE A 553 -16.82 -25.09 34.25
CA PHE A 553 -17.46 -26.33 34.67
C PHE A 553 -16.54 -27.05 35.67
N GLU A 554 -17.09 -27.41 36.84
CA GLU A 554 -16.34 -28.09 37.91
C GLU A 554 -14.98 -27.42 38.26
N HIS A 555 -14.96 -26.09 38.37
CA HIS A 555 -13.77 -25.27 38.63
C HIS A 555 -12.67 -25.31 37.56
N LYS A 556 -12.99 -25.80 36.35
CA LYS A 556 -12.08 -25.78 35.20
C LYS A 556 -12.64 -24.87 34.12
N ILE A 557 -11.74 -24.18 33.42
CA ILE A 557 -12.07 -23.42 32.23
C ILE A 557 -12.32 -24.42 31.11
N GLU A 558 -13.58 -24.52 30.68
CA GLU A 558 -13.98 -25.41 29.60
C GLU A 558 -13.92 -24.68 28.26
N GLN A 559 -14.37 -23.42 28.23
CA GLN A 559 -14.37 -22.58 27.04
C GLN A 559 -14.03 -21.12 27.36
N LEU A 560 -13.52 -20.43 26.35
CA LEU A 560 -13.19 -19.03 26.35
C LEU A 560 -13.93 -18.34 25.22
N LEU A 561 -14.59 -17.24 25.57
CA LEU A 561 -15.24 -16.37 24.60
C LEU A 561 -14.29 -15.24 24.26
N CYS A 562 -13.76 -15.29 23.04
CA CYS A 562 -12.71 -14.42 22.56
C CYS A 562 -13.27 -13.33 21.65
N ILE A 563 -12.53 -12.23 21.55
CA ILE A 563 -12.82 -11.13 20.61
C ILE A 563 -11.51 -10.58 20.06
N SER A 564 -11.54 -10.14 18.81
CA SER A 564 -10.35 -9.54 18.19
C SER A 564 -10.05 -8.18 18.82
N GLY A 565 -8.77 -7.86 19.00
CA GLY A 565 -8.34 -6.51 19.36
C GLY A 565 -8.83 -5.44 18.38
N ARG A 566 -8.96 -5.80 17.10
CA ARG A 566 -9.44 -4.92 16.04
C ARG A 566 -10.90 -4.54 16.27
N GLU A 567 -11.77 -5.52 16.51
CA GLU A 567 -13.20 -5.27 16.80
C GLU A 567 -13.39 -4.41 18.05
N VAL A 568 -12.58 -4.64 19.10
CA VAL A 568 -12.60 -3.79 20.30
C VAL A 568 -12.19 -2.35 19.97
N ALA A 569 -11.16 -2.16 19.15
CA ALA A 569 -10.67 -0.84 18.75
C ALA A 569 -11.67 -0.09 17.85
N GLU A 570 -12.33 -0.78 16.92
CA GLU A 570 -13.39 -0.29 16.05
C GLU A 570 -14.57 0.24 16.88
N LEU A 571 -15.16 -0.60 17.72
CA LEU A 571 -16.30 -0.22 18.57
C LEU A 571 -15.95 0.93 19.53
N ASN A 572 -14.74 0.93 20.10
CA ASN A 572 -14.29 2.02 20.94
C ASN A 572 -14.12 3.34 20.15
N ARG A 573 -13.70 3.27 18.88
CA ARG A 573 -13.60 4.43 17.99
C ARG A 573 -14.98 5.00 17.69
N GLU A 574 -15.94 4.15 17.32
CA GLU A 574 -17.33 4.55 17.06
C GLU A 574 -18.00 5.16 18.28
N LEU A 575 -17.87 4.51 19.45
CA LEU A 575 -18.42 5.02 20.71
C LEU A 575 -17.81 6.37 21.11
N ARG A 576 -16.49 6.54 20.91
CA ARG A 576 -15.81 7.82 21.15
C ARG A 576 -16.30 8.89 20.18
N ALA A 577 -16.47 8.56 18.89
CA ALA A 577 -16.96 9.48 17.89
C ALA A 577 -18.40 9.92 18.18
N ALA A 578 -19.31 8.97 18.43
CA ALA A 578 -20.70 9.25 18.78
C ALA A 578 -20.81 10.06 20.09
N THR A 579 -19.98 9.74 21.09
CA THR A 579 -19.94 10.50 22.35
C THR A 579 -19.38 11.90 22.14
N ALA A 580 -18.32 12.05 21.35
CA ALA A 580 -17.75 13.34 21.01
C ALA A 580 -18.75 14.22 20.26
N GLU A 581 -19.49 13.65 19.31
CA GLU A 581 -20.54 14.37 18.56
C GLU A 581 -21.68 14.83 19.48
N ARG A 582 -22.17 13.94 20.35
CA ARG A 582 -23.20 14.28 21.35
C ARG A 582 -22.71 15.40 22.28
N LYS A 583 -21.47 15.31 22.78
CA LYS A 583 -20.88 16.35 23.65
C LYS A 583 -20.62 17.65 22.92
N TYR A 584 -20.18 17.60 21.67
CA TYR A 584 -20.05 18.78 20.82
C TYR A 584 -21.39 19.51 20.70
N LYS A 585 -22.48 18.77 20.40
CA LYS A 585 -23.84 19.34 20.34
C LYS A 585 -24.29 19.93 21.68
N GLU A 586 -23.98 19.28 22.80
CA GLU A 586 -24.27 19.81 24.14
C GLU A 586 -23.52 21.12 24.40
N ILE A 587 -22.21 21.20 24.12
CA ILE A 587 -21.39 22.42 24.31
C ILE A 587 -21.91 23.55 23.44
N VAL A 588 -22.21 23.28 22.16
CA VAL A 588 -22.77 24.29 21.25
C VAL A 588 -24.09 24.84 21.80
N ALA A 589 -24.95 23.99 22.35
CA ALA A 589 -26.24 24.40 22.88
C ALA A 589 -26.15 25.14 24.23
N SER A 590 -25.23 24.76 25.12
CA SER A 590 -25.14 25.34 26.47
C SER A 590 -24.16 26.50 26.59
N GLU A 591 -23.03 26.43 25.88
CA GLU A 591 -21.90 27.34 26.03
C GLU A 591 -21.60 28.12 24.73
N GLY A 592 -22.13 27.70 23.57
CA GLY A 592 -21.77 28.25 22.26
C GLY A 592 -21.90 29.77 22.15
N GLU A 593 -23.01 30.33 22.64
CA GLU A 593 -23.22 31.79 22.61
C GLU A 593 -22.25 32.53 23.55
N SER A 594 -22.01 31.98 24.75
CA SER A 594 -21.05 32.57 25.69
C SER A 594 -19.61 32.54 25.16
N ILE A 595 -19.23 31.45 24.48
CA ILE A 595 -17.92 31.31 23.82
C ILE A 595 -17.82 32.32 22.68
N ARG A 596 -18.86 32.46 21.86
CA ARG A 596 -18.90 33.45 20.77
C ARG A 596 -18.71 34.88 21.28
N VAL A 597 -19.44 35.26 22.34
CA VAL A 597 -19.28 36.59 22.97
C VAL A 597 -17.85 36.80 23.47
N GLN A 598 -17.25 35.80 24.12
CA GLN A 598 -15.88 35.90 24.61
C GLN A 598 -14.85 35.99 23.48
N VAL A 599 -15.02 35.23 22.39
CA VAL A 599 -14.16 35.29 21.21
C VAL A 599 -14.20 36.67 20.55
N VAL A 600 -15.39 37.26 20.42
CA VAL A 600 -15.53 38.62 19.87
C VAL A 600 -14.79 39.65 20.75
N ILE A 601 -14.89 39.52 22.08
CA ILE A 601 -14.15 40.39 23.01
C ILE A 601 -12.64 40.21 22.84
N ASP A 602 -12.16 38.97 22.81
CA ASP A 602 -10.72 38.67 22.80
C ASP A 602 -10.06 39.02 21.46
N LEU A 603 -10.78 38.89 20.34
CA LEU A 603 -10.29 39.25 19.00
C LEU A 603 -10.42 40.74 18.68
N THR A 604 -11.16 41.52 19.49
CA THR A 604 -11.25 42.97 19.31
C THR A 604 -9.98 43.64 19.83
N VAL A 605 -9.03 43.91 18.93
CA VAL A 605 -7.77 44.60 19.26
C VAL A 605 -7.82 46.04 18.76
N ASN A 606 -7.52 47.01 19.64
CA ASN A 606 -7.48 48.45 19.32
C ASN A 606 -8.77 49.01 18.66
N GLY A 607 -9.94 48.40 18.93
CA GLY A 607 -11.24 48.85 18.41
C GLY A 607 -11.54 48.41 16.97
N VAL A 608 -10.72 47.55 16.38
CA VAL A 608 -11.03 46.89 15.10
C VAL A 608 -11.88 45.65 15.38
N LEU A 609 -13.04 45.54 14.72
CA LEU A 609 -13.93 44.38 14.84
C LEU A 609 -13.42 43.23 13.97
N PRO A 610 -13.34 41.99 14.50
CA PRO A 610 -12.97 40.81 13.72
C PRO A 610 -14.05 40.45 12.70
N THR A 611 -13.65 39.74 11.64
CA THR A 611 -14.56 39.21 10.62
C THR A 611 -15.34 38.00 11.14
N GLU A 612 -16.50 37.70 10.53
CA GLU A 612 -17.31 36.52 10.89
C GLU A 612 -16.56 35.19 10.66
N GLU A 613 -15.63 35.15 9.71
CA GLU A 613 -14.82 33.96 9.43
C GLU A 613 -13.76 33.71 10.53
N GLU A 614 -13.11 34.78 11.01
CA GLU A 614 -12.19 34.73 12.15
C GLU A 614 -12.91 34.32 13.43
N ILE A 615 -14.10 34.90 13.70
CA ILE A 615 -14.93 34.54 14.86
C ILE A 615 -15.33 33.06 14.77
N THR A 616 -15.82 32.59 13.62
CA THR A 616 -16.29 31.21 13.45
C THR A 616 -15.15 30.20 13.63
N THR A 617 -13.97 30.52 13.10
CA THR A 617 -12.77 29.67 13.22
C THR A 617 -12.33 29.55 14.67
N GLU A 618 -12.21 30.67 15.40
CA GLU A 618 -11.78 30.69 16.80
C GLU A 618 -12.84 30.08 17.74
N VAL A 619 -14.13 30.34 17.51
CA VAL A 619 -15.22 29.68 18.26
C VAL A 619 -15.15 28.17 18.09
N LYS A 620 -14.94 27.68 16.86
CA LYS A 620 -14.78 26.25 16.59
C LYS A 620 -13.56 25.69 17.32
N ALA A 621 -12.43 26.40 17.32
CA ALA A 621 -11.22 26.00 18.03
C ALA A 621 -11.45 25.90 19.55
N ARG A 622 -12.11 26.88 20.16
CA ARG A 622 -12.42 26.85 21.61
C ARG A 622 -13.41 25.76 21.99
N ILE A 623 -14.44 25.53 21.18
CA ILE A 623 -15.37 24.41 21.39
C ILE A 623 -14.63 23.08 21.27
N GLN A 624 -13.71 22.92 20.33
CA GLN A 624 -12.87 21.73 20.20
C GLN A 624 -11.91 21.55 21.39
N GLY A 625 -11.33 22.63 21.90
CA GLY A 625 -10.52 22.61 23.12
C GLY A 625 -11.33 22.12 24.32
N ARG A 626 -12.54 22.66 24.49
CA ARG A 626 -13.46 22.25 25.57
C ARG A 626 -13.90 20.80 25.44
N LEU A 627 -14.22 20.35 24.23
CA LEU A 627 -14.55 18.96 23.93
C LEU A 627 -13.40 18.02 24.34
N SER A 628 -12.16 18.40 24.03
CA SER A 628 -10.97 17.60 24.37
C SER A 628 -10.77 17.45 25.87
N GLU A 629 -11.03 18.50 26.65
CA GLU A 629 -11.00 18.44 28.12
C GLU A 629 -12.05 17.47 28.67
N ILE A 630 -13.30 17.58 28.19
CA ILE A 630 -14.40 16.72 28.61
C ILE A 630 -14.09 15.27 28.27
N MET A 631 -13.67 15.00 27.03
CA MET A 631 -13.36 13.64 26.55
C MET A 631 -12.25 12.97 27.35
N ARG A 632 -11.32 13.73 27.96
CA ARG A 632 -10.29 13.20 28.87
C ARG A 632 -10.89 12.57 30.14
N GLY A 633 -12.05 13.06 30.59
CA GLY A 633 -12.75 12.58 31.79
C GLY A 633 -13.77 11.45 31.57
N VAL A 634 -14.08 11.08 30.32
CA VAL A 634 -15.14 10.07 30.02
C VAL A 634 -14.61 8.63 29.96
N LYS A 635 -13.31 8.41 30.22
CA LYS A 635 -12.63 7.12 30.03
C LYS A 635 -13.36 5.93 30.68
N ASP A 636 -13.74 6.06 31.95
CA ASP A 636 -14.35 4.95 32.70
C ASP A 636 -15.78 4.64 32.25
N ARG A 637 -16.54 5.67 31.85
CA ARG A 637 -17.90 5.50 31.33
C ARG A 637 -17.90 4.83 29.96
N LEU A 638 -16.98 5.23 29.07
CA LEU A 638 -16.80 4.60 27.77
C LEU A 638 -16.41 3.12 27.92
N ALA A 639 -15.63 2.76 28.94
CA ALA A 639 -15.29 1.36 29.19
C ALA A 639 -16.52 0.50 29.55
N ILE A 640 -17.48 1.05 30.30
CA ILE A 640 -18.74 0.36 30.64
C ILE A 640 -19.65 0.24 29.42
N GLU A 641 -19.81 1.33 28.66
CA GLU A 641 -20.61 1.34 27.41
C GLU A 641 -20.02 0.35 26.40
N LEU A 642 -18.69 0.37 26.21
CA LEU A 642 -17.98 -0.60 25.37
C LEU A 642 -18.23 -2.05 25.81
N ALA A 643 -18.15 -2.37 27.10
CA ALA A 643 -18.42 -3.72 27.59
C ALA A 643 -19.87 -4.21 27.35
N GLN A 644 -20.83 -3.29 27.15
CA GLN A 644 -22.20 -3.62 26.76
C GLN A 644 -22.32 -3.82 25.26
N GLU A 645 -21.76 -2.90 24.48
CA GLU A 645 -21.76 -2.95 23.00
C GLU A 645 -20.95 -4.12 22.44
N LEU A 646 -19.97 -4.65 23.17
CA LEU A 646 -19.21 -5.83 22.73
C LEU A 646 -20.04 -7.12 22.78
N ARG A 647 -21.15 -7.18 23.54
CA ARG A 647 -21.88 -8.43 23.76
C ARG A 647 -22.42 -9.10 22.50
N PRO A 648 -23.02 -8.39 21.53
CA PRO A 648 -23.45 -8.99 20.26
C PRO A 648 -22.29 -9.53 19.42
N PHE A 649 -21.07 -9.05 19.67
CA PHE A 649 -19.86 -9.42 18.92
C PHE A 649 -19.14 -10.65 19.49
N LEU A 650 -19.41 -10.99 20.74
CA LEU A 650 -18.82 -12.13 21.43
C LEU A 650 -19.46 -13.45 20.97
N ARG A 651 -18.98 -13.99 19.85
CA ARG A 651 -19.44 -15.24 19.24
C ARG A 651 -18.37 -16.34 19.17
N PHE A 652 -17.09 -15.97 19.18
CA PHE A 652 -15.98 -16.90 18.98
C PHE A 652 -15.66 -17.69 20.25
N ASP A 653 -16.13 -18.93 20.32
CA ASP A 653 -16.21 -19.72 21.55
C ASP A 653 -15.42 -21.04 21.45
N LEU A 654 -14.23 -21.07 22.06
CA LEU A 654 -13.28 -22.16 21.91
C LEU A 654 -12.78 -22.69 23.24
N SER A 655 -12.49 -24.00 23.27
CA SER A 655 -11.76 -24.60 24.38
C SER A 655 -10.29 -24.15 24.41
N PRO A 656 -9.62 -24.18 25.58
CA PRO A 656 -8.19 -23.89 25.67
C PRO A 656 -7.31 -24.72 24.72
N VAL A 657 -7.70 -25.97 24.45
CA VAL A 657 -6.98 -26.87 23.54
C VAL A 657 -7.13 -26.42 22.09
N GLU A 658 -8.34 -26.05 21.66
CA GLU A 658 -8.61 -25.55 20.32
C GLU A 658 -7.85 -24.24 20.07
N LEU A 659 -7.88 -23.30 21.03
CA LEU A 659 -7.12 -22.05 20.94
C LEU A 659 -5.61 -22.28 20.84
N ALA A 660 -5.06 -23.18 21.66
CA ALA A 660 -3.66 -23.56 21.57
C ALA A 660 -3.30 -24.13 20.19
N ASN A 661 -4.18 -24.96 19.62
CA ASN A 661 -3.95 -25.52 18.29
C ASN A 661 -4.00 -24.46 17.19
N LEU A 662 -4.90 -23.48 17.27
CA LEU A 662 -4.95 -22.36 16.31
C LEU A 662 -3.72 -21.46 16.43
N ARG A 663 -3.23 -21.25 17.66
CA ARG A 663 -1.99 -20.50 17.93
C ARG A 663 -0.75 -21.21 17.37
N ASP A 664 -0.63 -22.51 17.60
CA ASP A 664 0.49 -23.31 17.08
C ASP A 664 0.50 -23.35 15.54
N ARG A 665 -0.66 -23.17 14.91
CA ARG A 665 -0.81 -23.02 13.44
C ARG A 665 -0.62 -21.58 12.94
N HIS A 666 -0.28 -20.65 13.82
CA HIS A 666 -0.11 -19.22 13.50
C HIS A 666 -1.35 -18.53 12.93
N ILE A 667 -2.55 -19.05 13.22
CA ILE A 667 -3.81 -18.45 12.77
C ILE A 667 -4.15 -17.23 13.64
N LEU A 668 -3.95 -17.34 14.95
CA LEU A 668 -4.20 -16.28 15.92
C LEU A 668 -3.09 -16.20 16.96
N THR A 669 -2.98 -15.05 17.62
CA THR A 669 -2.26 -14.90 18.88
C THR A 669 -3.25 -14.64 19.99
N LEU A 670 -2.94 -15.16 21.17
CA LEU A 670 -3.64 -14.80 22.39
C LEU A 670 -2.77 -13.77 23.10
N ASP A 671 -3.25 -12.54 23.14
CA ASP A 671 -2.61 -11.52 23.95
C ASP A 671 -2.80 -11.86 25.43
N GLU A 672 -1.81 -11.50 26.24
CA GLU A 672 -1.82 -11.62 27.72
C GLU A 672 -1.75 -13.06 28.27
N ILE A 673 -1.59 -14.11 27.43
CA ILE A 673 -1.70 -15.52 27.87
C ILE A 673 -0.71 -16.46 27.21
N ASP A 674 -0.04 -17.27 28.04
CA ASP A 674 0.83 -18.36 27.60
C ASP A 674 0.12 -19.73 27.62
N THR A 675 0.20 -20.50 26.53
CA THR A 675 -0.13 -21.93 26.56
C THR A 675 1.00 -22.73 27.17
N VAL A 676 0.70 -23.47 28.24
CA VAL A 676 1.61 -24.40 28.89
C VAL A 676 1.15 -25.83 28.61
N GLN A 677 2.08 -26.68 28.16
CA GLN A 677 1.81 -28.09 27.90
C GLN A 677 2.29 -28.94 29.08
N GLU A 678 1.36 -29.57 29.79
CA GLU A 678 1.68 -30.53 30.84
C GLU A 678 1.74 -31.95 30.25
N ARG A 679 2.87 -32.62 30.48
CA ARG A 679 3.06 -34.02 30.08
C ARG A 679 2.54 -34.91 31.19
N LEU A 680 1.38 -35.55 30.99
CA LEU A 680 0.89 -36.55 31.92
C LEU A 680 1.70 -37.85 31.81
N ILE A 681 1.74 -38.60 32.90
CA ILE A 681 2.46 -39.87 33.05
C ILE A 681 1.97 -40.92 32.03
N ASP A 682 0.74 -40.80 31.51
CA ASP A 682 0.11 -41.75 30.58
C ASP A 682 0.22 -41.37 29.09
N ARG A 683 1.20 -40.55 28.70
CA ARG A 683 1.42 -40.04 27.31
C ARG A 683 0.30 -39.18 26.72
N ALA A 684 -0.81 -38.94 27.44
CA ALA A 684 -1.78 -37.91 27.07
C ALA A 684 -1.21 -36.52 27.44
N HIS A 685 -1.22 -35.58 26.51
CA HIS A 685 -0.87 -34.19 26.81
C HIS A 685 -2.13 -33.43 27.24
N ARG A 686 -2.09 -32.75 28.40
CA ARG A 686 -3.09 -31.73 28.75
C ARG A 686 -2.45 -30.36 28.52
N ARG A 687 -3.10 -29.53 27.71
CA ARG A 687 -2.71 -28.13 27.50
C ARG A 687 -3.58 -27.26 28.39
N TYR A 688 -2.97 -26.36 29.15
CA TYR A 688 -3.69 -25.34 29.91
C TYR A 688 -3.08 -23.97 29.61
N LEU A 689 -3.89 -22.93 29.76
CA LEU A 689 -3.46 -21.55 29.60
C LEU A 689 -3.00 -21.04 30.97
N ARG A 690 -1.81 -20.46 31.04
CA ARG A 690 -1.23 -19.87 32.24
C ARG A 690 -1.18 -18.35 32.05
N ASP A 691 -1.74 -17.64 33.02
CA ASP A 691 -1.63 -16.19 33.10
C ASP A 691 -0.17 -15.80 33.41
N HIS A 692 0.32 -14.70 32.83
CA HIS A 692 1.67 -14.21 33.10
C HIS A 692 1.84 -13.92 34.61
N PRO A 693 2.83 -14.55 35.28
CA PRO A 693 3.03 -14.41 36.72
C PRO A 693 3.50 -13.00 37.16
N ASP A 694 3.91 -12.18 36.21
CA ASP A 694 4.41 -10.81 36.33
C ASP A 694 3.35 -9.72 36.02
N MET A 695 2.12 -10.11 35.64
CA MET A 695 1.03 -9.17 35.33
C MET A 695 0.07 -8.92 36.49
N ASP A 696 -0.81 -7.91 36.36
CA ASP A 696 -1.77 -7.51 37.40
C ASP A 696 -2.71 -8.69 37.74
N ALA A 697 -3.00 -8.90 39.03
CA ALA A 697 -3.88 -9.97 39.49
C ALA A 697 -5.30 -9.91 38.87
N LYS A 698 -5.68 -8.77 38.30
CA LYS A 698 -6.92 -8.58 37.52
C LYS A 698 -6.92 -9.31 36.18
N ASP A 699 -5.75 -9.65 35.64
CA ASP A 699 -5.60 -10.30 34.33
C ASP A 699 -5.74 -11.82 34.41
N ASN A 700 -6.00 -12.36 35.61
CA ASN A 700 -6.25 -13.78 35.82
C ASN A 700 -7.51 -14.24 35.05
N LEU A 701 -7.41 -15.31 34.25
CA LEU A 701 -8.54 -15.89 33.53
C LEU A 701 -9.71 -16.26 34.45
N LEU A 702 -9.44 -16.64 35.71
CA LEU A 702 -10.45 -16.91 36.72
C LEU A 702 -11.13 -15.65 37.26
N ASN A 703 -10.59 -14.46 37.04
CA ASN A 703 -11.21 -13.19 37.42
C ASN A 703 -12.03 -12.57 36.29
N ARG A 704 -12.02 -13.17 35.08
CA ARG A 704 -12.81 -12.69 33.94
C ARG A 704 -14.31 -12.97 34.13
N PRO A 705 -15.19 -12.11 33.58
CA PRO A 705 -16.64 -12.31 33.66
C PRO A 705 -17.07 -13.66 33.09
N ARG A 706 -18.13 -14.25 33.67
CA ARG A 706 -18.63 -15.57 33.24
C ARG A 706 -19.68 -15.47 32.14
N TYR A 707 -19.89 -16.60 31.45
CA TYR A 707 -21.04 -16.86 30.59
C TYR A 707 -21.45 -18.34 30.68
N ARG A 708 -22.65 -18.65 30.18
CA ARG A 708 -23.13 -20.02 30.00
C ARG A 708 -23.50 -20.25 28.55
N ARG A 709 -23.21 -21.45 28.05
CA ARG A 709 -23.72 -21.93 26.77
C ARG A 709 -24.97 -22.76 27.02
N THR A 710 -26.07 -22.43 26.35
CA THR A 710 -27.29 -23.24 26.41
C THR A 710 -27.12 -24.50 25.57
N ARG A 711 -28.01 -25.49 25.75
CA ARG A 711 -28.00 -26.73 24.96
C ARG A 711 -28.16 -26.48 23.45
N ASP A 712 -28.78 -25.36 23.09
CA ASP A 712 -29.00 -24.96 21.69
C ASP A 712 -27.84 -24.09 21.16
N GLY A 713 -26.73 -23.99 21.91
CA GLY A 713 -25.53 -23.25 21.53
C GLY A 713 -25.59 -21.74 21.77
N LYS A 714 -26.66 -21.20 22.38
CA LYS A 714 -26.77 -19.76 22.66
C LYS A 714 -25.91 -19.36 23.85
N ILE A 715 -25.31 -18.18 23.75
CA ILE A 715 -24.49 -17.59 24.81
C ILE A 715 -25.39 -16.74 25.72
N GLU A 716 -25.39 -17.06 27.01
CA GLU A 716 -26.07 -16.30 28.07
C GLU A 716 -25.04 -15.64 28.98
N PHE A 717 -25.02 -14.30 28.99
CA PHE A 717 -24.13 -13.54 29.86
C PHE A 717 -24.67 -13.51 31.29
N THR A 718 -23.87 -13.96 32.25
CA THR A 718 -24.23 -13.86 33.66
C THR A 718 -23.98 -12.45 34.19
N THR A 719 -24.96 -11.88 34.88
CA THR A 719 -24.92 -10.56 35.51
C THR A 719 -24.39 -10.63 36.94
N PHE A 720 -23.18 -11.16 37.17
CA PHE A 720 -22.49 -10.99 38.46
C PHE A 720 -20.97 -10.89 38.24
N PRO A 721 -20.27 -10.06 39.05
CA PRO A 721 -18.86 -9.69 38.85
C PRO A 721 -17.93 -10.89 38.95
#